data_AF-A0A918WKT6-F1
#
_entry.id   AF-A0A918WKT6-F1
#
_cell.length_a   1.000
_cell.length_b   1.000
_cell.length_c   1.000
_cell.angle_alpha   90.00
_cell.angle_beta   90.00
_cell.angle_gamma   90.00
#
_symmetry.space_group_name_H-M   'P 1'
#
loop_
_entity.id
_entity.type
_entity.pdbx_description
1 polymer ?
#
loop_
_entity_poly.entity_id
_entity_poly.type
_entity_poly.pdbx_seq_one_letter_code
_entity_poly.pdbx_strand_id
1 'polypeptide(L)'
;MIRTTLFLTVLFVFANHLAANSQVVTTHSDQDDNPVGSELSLREAIREAGDELSTITFDPSVGAQRFFITGESLLISDPEPSNEVNGALIIDASALEEPIVISAIGLPADTDAFNVTNRSLILKNVIIEDAPRYGILAAYGDASDITLEDVIIRYCGNSGINFASGDLVMSRCEVHGNGLKKKTNDSAGYGLRFYFGRTVEIRESCFYHNFGGGVAISGLPDNRFEKGFLSNCTIAENGLSKSKSDAGGVHTEGSLPIIMADCTIVDNLGGGVAGGSNLALYSCIVARNREENSGELLNLIDHASSRIDSMGYNLCDTTPAALAHSGDVLGVDPKLSRLGYFGGVVPTCFPEPGSPALGAGNPGHANAFFEGLYDGRGFARNASRSGAPASNIRDIGAVEAATHVAYYVTSAGTDGPGTLDTMINAPGPANRRIIFSPAMSGATISVGSLELGSGAHIDFDASSLAVPLTLQTTNSQRGFWLREGASASFQNIRFRSSGSSSSEPFFAVARGSRLGANRCEYSGNARRFISLDITAGLASRVLLNECNFEDNVMSAGAIISASQQAPSIQIWNSTFDGNESTGASVSAAMIAYSGTDRSVLEVRNCTFDGTVGAAVYSNNSRLWVNYSTFSQSHGPGALVIQNGSYNRVSNSLFYENTSSLDVLGKADLNVVVNAGNFRWDGNWSTIAGTSFASQNDFVLAPLGEYGGFWRTRPLLEESILIGSNEDAARRVFDAHYDHVTLAVLPTPGAVATFADYESTDGAIDLTLVNVASGQAEVEVTAPPAILLQFYGGEDLSSLVPIDSAFSTNSMAPEAHTVTLPAVLPEKYFLQIRSVL
;
A
#
# COMPACT_ATOMS: atom_id res chain seq x y z
N MET A 1 38.62 28.62 -32.16
CA MET A 1 37.88 29.91 -32.09
C MET A 1 36.50 29.81 -32.73
N ILE A 2 36.34 29.57 -34.03
CA ILE A 2 35.01 29.52 -34.68
C ILE A 2 34.06 28.44 -34.08
N ARG A 3 34.56 27.24 -33.71
CA ARG A 3 33.75 26.22 -33.00
C ARG A 3 33.35 26.61 -31.57
N THR A 4 34.18 27.38 -30.87
CA THR A 4 33.91 27.82 -29.49
C THR A 4 32.91 28.97 -29.47
N THR A 5 32.99 29.88 -30.45
CA THR A 5 32.01 30.95 -30.64
C THR A 5 30.65 30.41 -31.09
N LEU A 6 30.61 29.41 -31.99
CA LEU A 6 29.34 28.78 -32.39
C LEU A 6 28.68 28.03 -31.22
N PHE A 7 29.45 27.35 -30.38
CA PHE A 7 28.93 26.66 -29.19
C PHE A 7 28.40 27.64 -28.12
N LEU A 8 29.10 28.76 -27.90
CA LEU A 8 28.66 29.83 -27.00
C LEU A 8 27.43 30.59 -27.54
N THR A 9 27.34 30.83 -28.85
CA THR A 9 26.15 31.46 -29.46
C THR A 9 24.95 30.52 -29.43
N VAL A 10 25.13 29.20 -29.66
CA VAL A 10 24.07 28.21 -29.49
C VAL A 10 23.65 28.13 -28.01
N LEU A 11 24.58 28.13 -27.05
CA LEU A 11 24.23 28.19 -25.62
C LEU A 11 23.49 29.49 -25.25
N PHE A 12 23.88 30.64 -25.81
CA PHE A 12 23.22 31.92 -25.55
C PHE A 12 21.85 32.03 -26.22
N VAL A 13 21.66 31.43 -27.39
CA VAL A 13 20.35 31.37 -28.07
C VAL A 13 19.43 30.37 -27.37
N PHE A 14 19.93 29.21 -26.92
CA PHE A 14 19.18 28.30 -26.06
C PHE A 14 18.83 28.96 -24.71
N ALA A 15 19.77 29.65 -24.06
CA ALA A 15 19.50 30.33 -22.78
C ALA A 15 18.49 31.48 -22.89
N ASN A 16 18.43 32.19 -24.02
CA ASN A 16 17.44 33.27 -24.24
C ASN A 16 16.09 32.78 -24.79
N HIS A 17 16.03 31.61 -25.43
CA HIS A 17 14.75 30.92 -25.70
C HIS A 17 14.27 30.04 -24.53
N LEU A 18 15.11 29.82 -23.52
CA LEU A 18 14.74 29.23 -22.23
C LEU A 18 14.08 30.24 -21.26
N ALA A 19 13.83 31.48 -21.69
CA ALA A 19 12.79 32.31 -21.07
C ALA A 19 11.38 31.80 -21.47
N ALA A 20 11.23 30.47 -21.47
CA ALA A 20 9.99 29.74 -21.55
C ALA A 20 9.02 30.29 -20.51
N ASN A 21 7.72 30.24 -20.81
CA ASN A 21 6.67 30.57 -19.86
C ASN A 21 6.92 29.81 -18.55
N SER A 22 7.46 30.53 -17.56
CA SER A 22 7.85 30.00 -16.28
C SER A 22 6.89 30.53 -15.24
N GLN A 23 6.21 29.61 -14.58
CA GLN A 23 5.23 29.90 -13.54
C GLN A 23 5.76 29.45 -12.19
N VAL A 24 5.45 30.20 -11.13
CA VAL A 24 5.84 29.85 -9.76
C VAL A 24 4.57 29.71 -8.92
N VAL A 25 4.26 28.48 -8.52
CA VAL A 25 3.13 28.17 -7.65
C VAL A 25 3.41 28.72 -6.26
N THR A 26 2.50 29.54 -5.75
CA THR A 26 2.65 30.29 -4.48
C THR A 26 1.61 29.91 -3.44
N THR A 27 0.63 29.08 -3.77
CA THR A 27 -0.37 28.57 -2.82
C THR A 27 -0.68 27.09 -3.04
N HIS A 28 -0.99 26.37 -1.96
CA HIS A 28 -1.39 24.95 -1.99
C HIS A 28 -2.90 24.74 -2.17
N SER A 29 -3.68 25.83 -2.10
CA SER A 29 -5.12 25.79 -2.33
C SER A 29 -5.38 25.48 -3.80
N ASP A 30 -6.21 24.49 -4.08
CA ASP A 30 -6.76 24.28 -5.41
C ASP A 30 -7.84 25.34 -5.65
N GLN A 31 -7.57 26.26 -6.57
CA GLN A 31 -8.42 27.40 -6.85
C GLN A 31 -8.70 27.46 -8.34
N ASP A 32 -9.98 27.53 -8.69
CA ASP A 32 -10.42 27.89 -10.02
C ASP A 32 -10.55 29.42 -10.08
N ASP A 33 -9.70 30.07 -10.86
CA ASP A 33 -9.83 31.46 -11.31
C ASP A 33 -9.69 32.55 -10.24
N ASN A 34 -8.48 32.67 -9.70
CA ASN A 34 -8.07 33.83 -8.95
C ASN A 34 -7.98 35.11 -9.81
N PRO A 35 -8.31 36.29 -9.24
CA PRO A 35 -8.07 37.57 -9.91
C PRO A 35 -6.58 37.75 -10.24
N VAL A 36 -6.30 38.30 -11.42
CA VAL A 36 -4.93 38.65 -11.85
C VAL A 36 -4.20 39.44 -10.74
N GLY A 37 -3.06 38.92 -10.29
CA GLY A 37 -2.22 39.51 -9.24
C GLY A 37 -2.39 38.94 -7.83
N SER A 38 -3.11 37.84 -7.66
CA SER A 38 -3.18 37.08 -6.39
C SER A 38 -2.28 35.83 -6.40
N GLU A 39 -2.37 34.98 -5.36
CA GLU A 39 -1.60 33.74 -5.28
C GLU A 39 -1.89 32.82 -6.48
N LEU A 40 -0.88 32.14 -7.00
CA LEU A 40 -0.99 31.24 -8.15
C LEU A 40 -1.04 29.79 -7.66
N SER A 41 -2.15 29.10 -7.93
CA SER A 41 -2.31 27.67 -7.65
C SER A 41 -1.66 26.80 -8.73
N LEU A 42 -1.50 25.50 -8.46
CA LEU A 42 -0.97 24.54 -9.44
C LEU A 42 -1.88 24.43 -10.68
N ARG A 43 -3.20 24.39 -10.49
CA ARG A 43 -4.18 24.27 -11.58
C ARG A 43 -4.11 25.47 -12.52
N GLU A 44 -4.02 26.67 -11.96
CA GLU A 44 -3.88 27.91 -12.73
C GLU A 44 -2.55 27.94 -13.47
N ALA A 45 -1.45 27.59 -12.81
CA ALA A 45 -0.14 27.52 -13.44
C ALA A 45 -0.13 26.57 -14.65
N ILE A 46 -0.81 25.41 -14.53
CA ILE A 46 -0.97 24.44 -15.64
C ILE A 46 -1.75 25.07 -16.80
N ARG A 47 -2.87 25.71 -16.49
CA ARG A 47 -3.72 26.35 -17.51
C ARG A 47 -3.02 27.51 -18.21
N GLU A 48 -2.22 28.29 -17.48
CA GLU A 48 -1.49 29.46 -17.99
C GLU A 48 -0.17 29.10 -18.67
N ALA A 49 0.26 27.85 -18.63
CA ALA A 49 1.53 27.40 -19.20
C ALA A 49 1.60 27.53 -20.74
N GLY A 50 0.48 27.79 -21.43
CA GLY A 50 0.41 27.90 -22.88
C GLY A 50 0.68 26.56 -23.59
N ASP A 51 0.91 26.59 -24.89
CA ASP A 51 1.19 25.44 -25.78
C ASP A 51 2.69 25.19 -26.03
N GLU A 52 3.52 26.20 -25.83
CA GLU A 52 4.99 26.10 -25.90
C GLU A 52 5.61 25.30 -24.73
N LEU A 53 6.93 25.09 -24.80
CA LEU A 53 7.70 24.54 -23.68
C LEU A 53 7.53 25.45 -22.47
N SER A 54 7.07 24.90 -21.36
CA SER A 54 6.74 25.66 -20.15
C SER A 54 7.23 24.94 -18.91
N THR A 55 7.52 25.72 -17.87
CA THR A 55 8.04 25.18 -16.60
C THR A 55 7.28 25.77 -15.44
N ILE A 56 6.75 24.90 -14.58
CA ILE A 56 6.11 25.23 -13.33
C ILE A 56 7.06 24.85 -12.22
N THR A 57 7.44 25.84 -11.41
CA THR A 57 8.23 25.65 -10.19
C THR A 57 7.39 26.05 -8.97
N PHE A 58 7.94 25.88 -7.78
CA PHE A 58 7.22 26.09 -6.53
C PHE A 58 7.97 27.07 -5.64
N ASP A 59 7.24 28.01 -5.05
CA ASP A 59 7.79 28.89 -4.04
C ASP A 59 8.23 28.08 -2.80
N PRO A 60 9.40 28.34 -2.19
CA PRO A 60 9.84 27.61 -1.01
C PRO A 60 8.83 27.61 0.15
N SER A 61 7.95 28.62 0.24
CA SER A 61 6.89 28.69 1.25
C SER A 61 5.79 27.63 1.09
N VAL A 62 5.60 27.09 -0.12
CA VAL A 62 4.72 25.94 -0.37
C VAL A 62 5.44 24.59 -0.27
N GLY A 63 6.75 24.59 0.01
CA GLY A 63 7.49 23.38 0.36
C GLY A 63 6.88 22.65 1.56
N ALA A 64 6.90 21.31 1.55
CA ALA A 64 6.25 20.45 2.56
C ALA A 64 4.71 20.51 2.59
N GLN A 65 4.07 21.28 1.71
CA GLN A 65 2.60 21.38 1.65
C GLN A 65 2.00 20.28 0.77
N ARG A 66 0.76 19.90 1.11
CA ARG A 66 -0.05 18.99 0.31
C ARG A 66 -1.06 19.81 -0.47
N PHE A 67 -1.06 19.62 -1.77
CA PHE A 67 -2.01 20.18 -2.73
C PHE A 67 -3.19 19.22 -2.81
N PHE A 68 -4.37 19.67 -2.40
CA PHE A 68 -5.59 18.89 -2.49
C PHE A 68 -6.32 19.26 -3.75
N ILE A 69 -6.29 18.38 -4.74
CA ILE A 69 -6.96 18.59 -6.02
C ILE A 69 -8.43 18.18 -5.87
N THR A 70 -9.33 19.06 -6.30
CA THR A 70 -10.78 18.95 -6.19
C THR A 70 -11.44 19.20 -7.55
N GLY A 71 -12.71 18.82 -7.69
CA GLY A 71 -13.46 19.06 -8.92
C GLY A 71 -13.09 18.11 -10.05
N GLU A 72 -12.02 18.43 -10.80
CA GLU A 72 -11.61 17.71 -12.00
C GLU A 72 -10.10 17.39 -12.00
N SER A 73 -9.72 16.39 -12.81
CA SER A 73 -8.33 16.01 -13.08
C SER A 73 -7.49 17.22 -13.50
N LEU A 74 -6.18 17.18 -13.25
CA LEU A 74 -5.27 18.11 -13.89
C LEU A 74 -5.13 17.72 -15.36
N LEU A 75 -5.86 18.42 -16.23
CA LEU A 75 -5.81 18.23 -17.67
C LEU A 75 -4.53 18.85 -18.23
N ILE A 76 -3.64 18.01 -18.73
CA ILE A 76 -2.44 18.41 -19.47
C ILE A 76 -2.74 18.19 -20.94
N SER A 77 -3.31 19.20 -21.58
CA SER A 77 -3.66 19.15 -22.99
C SER A 77 -3.08 20.30 -23.78
N ASP A 78 -2.96 20.09 -25.08
CA ASP A 78 -2.83 21.16 -26.04
C ASP A 78 -4.15 21.96 -26.11
N PRO A 79 -4.14 23.31 -25.99
CA PRO A 79 -5.33 24.11 -26.20
C PRO A 79 -5.88 24.06 -27.63
N GLU A 80 -5.05 23.78 -28.66
CA GLU A 80 -5.52 23.64 -30.04
C GLU A 80 -5.10 22.28 -30.61
N PRO A 81 -6.01 21.46 -31.18
CA PRO A 81 -5.64 20.18 -31.78
C PRO A 81 -4.85 20.40 -33.08
N SER A 82 -3.58 20.77 -32.96
CA SER A 82 -2.63 20.85 -34.05
C SER A 82 -1.94 19.49 -34.21
N ASN A 83 -1.60 19.12 -35.44
CA ASN A 83 -0.90 17.85 -35.71
C ASN A 83 0.61 17.94 -35.40
N GLU A 84 1.09 19.05 -34.82
CA GLU A 84 2.49 19.22 -34.46
C GLU A 84 2.67 18.93 -32.96
N VAL A 85 3.79 18.28 -32.60
CA VAL A 85 4.06 17.92 -31.21
C VAL A 85 4.38 19.19 -30.45
N ASN A 86 3.46 19.59 -29.57
CA ASN A 86 3.59 20.79 -28.76
C ASN A 86 4.64 20.63 -27.65
N GLY A 87 5.08 21.78 -27.13
CA GLY A 87 6.11 21.85 -26.11
C GLY A 87 5.73 21.09 -24.83
N ALA A 88 6.72 20.48 -24.21
CA ALA A 88 6.53 19.77 -22.95
C ALA A 88 6.11 20.74 -21.83
N LEU A 89 5.23 20.29 -20.94
CA LEU A 89 4.99 20.92 -19.65
C LEU A 89 5.92 20.28 -18.62
N ILE A 90 6.77 21.09 -17.97
CA ILE A 90 7.63 20.64 -16.89
C ILE A 90 7.03 21.10 -15.56
N ILE A 91 6.77 20.18 -14.64
CA ILE A 91 6.41 20.48 -13.25
C ILE A 91 7.58 20.03 -12.37
N ASP A 92 8.34 21.01 -11.89
CA ASP A 92 9.64 20.79 -11.26
C ASP A 92 9.66 21.27 -9.81
N ALA A 93 9.59 20.30 -8.89
CA ALA A 93 9.76 20.51 -7.45
C ALA A 93 11.17 20.14 -6.97
N SER A 94 12.14 19.90 -7.87
CA SER A 94 13.50 19.48 -7.50
C SER A 94 14.31 20.57 -6.79
N ALA A 95 13.93 21.83 -6.94
CA ALA A 95 14.51 22.95 -6.20
C ALA A 95 14.04 23.03 -4.74
N LEU A 96 12.97 22.32 -4.38
CA LEU A 96 12.49 22.23 -3.01
C LEU A 96 13.28 21.18 -2.24
N GLU A 97 13.48 21.42 -0.95
CA GLU A 97 14.11 20.46 -0.03
C GLU A 97 13.28 19.19 0.15
N GLU A 98 11.96 19.27 -0.06
CA GLU A 98 11.03 18.15 0.03
C GLU A 98 10.18 18.04 -1.23
N PRO A 99 9.80 16.81 -1.61
CA PRO A 99 8.81 16.64 -2.66
C PRO A 99 7.48 17.26 -2.25
N ILE A 100 6.80 17.88 -3.21
CA ILE A 100 5.41 18.29 -3.03
C ILE A 100 4.50 17.06 -3.03
N VAL A 101 3.42 17.12 -2.27
CA VAL A 101 2.40 16.06 -2.28
C VAL A 101 1.17 16.56 -3.00
N ILE A 102 0.81 15.92 -4.10
CA ILE A 102 -0.40 16.16 -4.87
C ILE A 102 -1.39 15.03 -4.54
N SER A 103 -2.41 15.37 -3.75
CA SER A 103 -3.45 14.42 -3.35
C SER A 103 -4.74 14.68 -4.11
N ALA A 104 -5.18 13.67 -4.85
CA ALA A 104 -6.41 13.69 -5.64
C ALA A 104 -7.63 13.14 -4.88
N ILE A 105 -7.56 13.11 -3.54
CA ILE A 105 -8.63 12.58 -2.69
C ILE A 105 -9.97 13.34 -2.84
N GLY A 106 -9.92 14.61 -3.24
CA GLY A 106 -11.08 15.46 -3.45
C GLY A 106 -11.76 15.29 -4.81
N LEU A 107 -11.20 14.45 -5.69
CA LEU A 107 -11.76 14.23 -7.02
C LEU A 107 -12.94 13.24 -6.99
N PRO A 108 -13.91 13.38 -7.92
CA PRO A 108 -15.02 12.43 -8.09
C PRO A 108 -14.54 11.00 -8.32
N ALA A 109 -15.39 10.02 -8.03
CA ALA A 109 -15.11 8.64 -8.43
C ALA A 109 -14.83 8.57 -9.95
N ASP A 110 -13.90 7.70 -10.35
CA ASP A 110 -13.52 7.44 -11.75
C ASP A 110 -12.72 8.55 -12.45
N THR A 111 -12.19 9.51 -11.70
CA THR A 111 -11.26 10.53 -12.19
C THR A 111 -9.79 10.18 -11.90
N ASP A 112 -8.90 10.76 -12.69
CA ASP A 112 -7.46 10.56 -12.63
C ASP A 112 -6.80 11.81 -12.03
N ALA A 113 -5.64 11.71 -11.35
CA ALA A 113 -5.01 12.92 -10.82
C ALA A 113 -4.44 13.79 -11.96
N PHE A 114 -3.72 13.16 -12.90
CA PHE A 114 -3.28 13.78 -14.14
C PHE A 114 -3.91 13.07 -15.34
N ASN A 115 -4.48 13.85 -16.26
CA ASN A 115 -4.96 13.38 -17.55
C ASN A 115 -4.16 14.07 -18.65
N VAL A 116 -3.29 13.33 -19.33
CA VAL A 116 -2.34 13.85 -20.32
C VAL A 116 -2.81 13.47 -21.72
N THR A 117 -3.05 14.47 -22.56
CA THR A 117 -3.60 14.29 -23.92
C THR A 117 -2.95 15.26 -24.90
N ASN A 118 -2.25 14.76 -25.92
CA ASN A 118 -1.61 15.54 -26.99
C ASN A 118 -0.57 16.56 -26.49
N ARG A 119 0.05 16.28 -25.35
CA ARG A 119 1.14 17.10 -24.81
C ARG A 119 2.09 16.25 -24.00
N SER A 120 3.38 16.58 -24.05
CA SER A 120 4.37 15.90 -23.21
C SER A 120 4.38 16.44 -21.79
N LEU A 121 4.57 15.58 -20.79
CA LEU A 121 4.62 15.93 -19.37
C LEU A 121 5.94 15.47 -18.75
N ILE A 122 6.61 16.36 -18.03
CA ILE A 122 7.81 16.05 -17.23
C ILE A 122 7.51 16.37 -15.77
N LEU A 123 7.58 15.38 -14.89
CA LEU A 123 7.40 15.55 -13.44
C LEU A 123 8.70 15.26 -12.70
N LYS A 124 9.09 16.16 -11.78
CA LYS A 124 10.30 16.00 -10.97
C LYS A 124 10.05 16.22 -9.48
N ASN A 125 10.48 15.27 -8.64
CA ASN A 125 10.40 15.36 -7.18
C ASN A 125 8.97 15.60 -6.65
N VAL A 126 7.99 14.83 -7.16
CA VAL A 126 6.55 14.96 -6.83
C VAL A 126 6.04 13.65 -6.25
N ILE A 127 5.17 13.72 -5.23
CA ILE A 127 4.36 12.60 -4.75
C ILE A 127 2.92 12.77 -5.25
N ILE A 128 2.37 11.78 -5.94
CA ILE A 128 0.99 11.72 -6.40
C ILE A 128 0.27 10.64 -5.59
N GLU A 129 -0.86 10.99 -4.98
CA GLU A 129 -1.60 10.04 -4.15
C GLU A 129 -3.13 10.19 -4.18
N ASP A 130 -3.81 9.10 -3.78
CA ASP A 130 -5.26 8.99 -3.59
C ASP A 130 -6.12 9.26 -4.83
N ALA A 131 -5.54 9.19 -6.02
CA ALA A 131 -6.33 9.33 -7.24
C ALA A 131 -7.46 8.29 -7.27
N PRO A 132 -8.72 8.68 -7.49
CA PRO A 132 -9.85 7.75 -7.46
C PRO A 132 -9.71 6.60 -8.46
N ARG A 133 -9.05 6.85 -9.60
CA ARG A 133 -8.79 5.86 -10.65
C ARG A 133 -7.30 5.71 -10.96
N TYR A 134 -6.66 6.61 -11.71
CA TYR A 134 -5.23 6.54 -12.01
C TYR A 134 -4.47 7.75 -11.44
N GLY A 135 -3.25 7.53 -10.94
CA GLY A 135 -2.36 8.64 -10.61
C GLY A 135 -2.03 9.45 -11.85
N ILE A 136 -1.62 8.77 -12.93
CA ILE A 136 -1.40 9.37 -14.24
C ILE A 136 -2.11 8.55 -15.30
N LEU A 137 -2.91 9.21 -16.12
CA LEU A 137 -3.46 8.68 -17.36
C LEU A 137 -2.83 9.38 -18.56
N ALA A 138 -2.33 8.60 -19.52
CA ALA A 138 -2.17 9.03 -20.91
C ALA A 138 -3.11 8.19 -21.78
N ALA A 139 -4.11 8.83 -22.38
CA ALA A 139 -5.20 8.14 -23.08
C ALA A 139 -4.80 7.64 -24.48
N TYR A 140 -5.55 6.65 -24.98
CA TYR A 140 -5.27 6.03 -26.28
C TYR A 140 -5.41 7.01 -27.44
N GLY A 141 -4.43 7.02 -28.34
CA GLY A 141 -4.45 7.80 -29.59
C GLY A 141 -3.75 9.16 -29.52
N ASP A 142 -3.35 9.60 -28.32
CA ASP A 142 -2.75 10.91 -28.10
C ASP A 142 -1.22 10.84 -28.09
N ALA A 143 -0.48 11.51 -28.97
CA ALA A 143 0.98 11.43 -28.97
C ALA A 143 1.62 12.21 -27.78
N SER A 144 1.59 11.61 -26.58
CA SER A 144 2.02 12.25 -25.33
C SER A 144 3.22 11.53 -24.74
N ASP A 145 4.37 12.20 -24.66
CA ASP A 145 5.54 11.64 -23.98
C ASP A 145 5.52 12.01 -22.50
N ILE A 146 5.78 11.05 -21.61
CA ILE A 146 5.81 11.27 -20.16
C ILE A 146 7.20 10.94 -19.63
N THR A 147 7.79 11.88 -18.89
CA THR A 147 9.04 11.67 -18.15
C THR A 147 8.82 11.88 -16.66
N LEU A 148 9.21 10.88 -15.85
CA LEU A 148 9.10 10.91 -14.40
C LEU A 148 10.50 10.77 -13.77
N GLU A 149 10.86 11.70 -12.90
CA GLU A 149 12.15 11.73 -12.19
C GLU A 149 11.94 11.95 -10.70
N ASP A 150 12.38 11.01 -9.87
CA ASP A 150 12.20 11.07 -8.40
C ASP A 150 10.72 11.24 -7.98
N VAL A 151 9.81 10.60 -8.75
CA VAL A 151 8.36 10.67 -8.54
C VAL A 151 7.86 9.47 -7.73
N ILE A 152 6.90 9.70 -6.85
CA ILE A 152 6.20 8.64 -6.11
C ILE A 152 4.73 8.64 -6.48
N ILE A 153 4.19 7.47 -6.81
CA ILE A 153 2.78 7.31 -7.11
C ILE A 153 2.19 6.22 -6.25
N ARG A 154 1.22 6.58 -5.43
CA ARG A 154 0.72 5.67 -4.40
C ARG A 154 -0.76 5.79 -4.08
N TYR A 155 -1.35 4.67 -3.64
CA TYR A 155 -2.74 4.62 -3.16
C TYR A 155 -3.80 5.08 -4.17
N CYS A 156 -3.49 4.97 -5.47
CA CYS A 156 -4.44 5.24 -6.53
C CYS A 156 -5.42 4.06 -6.68
N GLY A 157 -6.65 4.34 -7.09
CA GLY A 157 -7.75 3.39 -7.03
C GLY A 157 -7.57 2.15 -7.91
N ASN A 158 -7.23 2.32 -9.18
CA ASN A 158 -7.00 1.27 -10.15
C ASN A 158 -5.50 1.02 -10.38
N SER A 159 -4.77 2.00 -10.89
CA SER A 159 -3.34 1.84 -11.18
C SER A 159 -2.57 3.10 -10.84
N GLY A 160 -1.27 2.97 -10.56
CA GLY A 160 -0.43 4.16 -10.41
C GLY A 160 -0.37 4.92 -11.73
N ILE A 161 0.05 4.23 -12.79
CA ILE A 161 0.18 4.79 -14.14
C ILE A 161 -0.59 3.92 -15.13
N ASN A 162 -1.42 4.55 -15.95
CA ASN A 162 -2.02 3.92 -17.12
C ASN A 162 -1.63 4.70 -18.38
N PHE A 163 -0.82 4.07 -19.23
CA PHE A 163 -0.14 4.72 -20.34
C PHE A 163 -0.47 4.04 -21.67
N ALA A 164 -1.11 4.78 -22.57
CA ALA A 164 -1.67 4.25 -23.81
C ALA A 164 -1.17 4.94 -25.09
N SER A 165 -0.06 5.69 -25.05
CA SER A 165 0.49 6.35 -26.25
C SER A 165 1.77 7.12 -25.94
N GLY A 166 2.64 7.33 -26.94
CA GLY A 166 3.90 8.09 -26.78
C GLY A 166 5.02 7.32 -26.09
N ASP A 167 6.04 8.02 -25.60
CA ASP A 167 7.18 7.45 -24.87
C ASP A 167 7.03 7.65 -23.36
N LEU A 168 7.27 6.60 -22.57
CA LEU A 168 7.33 6.69 -21.11
C LEU A 168 8.77 6.51 -20.64
N VAL A 169 9.32 7.52 -19.96
CA VAL A 169 10.64 7.46 -19.31
C VAL A 169 10.46 7.64 -17.80
N MET A 170 10.99 6.71 -17.02
CA MET A 170 10.95 6.74 -15.56
C MET A 170 12.35 6.57 -14.99
N SER A 171 12.71 7.40 -14.01
CA SER A 171 13.97 7.28 -13.28
C SER A 171 13.76 7.53 -11.79
N ARG A 172 14.31 6.66 -10.95
CA ARG A 172 14.27 6.78 -9.48
C ARG A 172 12.85 6.96 -8.91
N CYS A 173 11.88 6.31 -9.53
CA CYS A 173 10.48 6.41 -9.15
C CYS A 173 10.07 5.29 -8.18
N GLU A 174 9.08 5.57 -7.33
CA GLU A 174 8.42 4.57 -6.49
C GLU A 174 6.93 4.47 -6.87
N VAL A 175 6.45 3.28 -7.20
CA VAL A 175 5.03 3.06 -7.53
C VAL A 175 4.48 1.95 -6.67
N HIS A 176 3.66 2.30 -5.68
CA HIS A 176 3.25 1.34 -4.65
C HIS A 176 1.86 1.53 -4.06
N GLY A 177 1.30 0.46 -3.49
CA GLY A 177 0.01 0.51 -2.79
C GLY A 177 -1.17 0.89 -3.68
N ASN A 178 -1.04 0.81 -5.01
CA ASN A 178 -2.10 1.15 -5.96
C ASN A 178 -3.06 -0.03 -6.16
N GLY A 179 -4.26 0.23 -6.68
CA GLY A 179 -5.21 -0.80 -7.06
C GLY A 179 -6.18 -1.25 -5.98
N LEU A 180 -6.27 -0.50 -4.88
CA LEU A 180 -7.05 -0.92 -3.71
C LEU A 180 -8.55 -0.61 -3.84
N LYS A 181 -9.03 0.14 -4.84
CA LYS A 181 -10.47 0.46 -5.04
C LYS A 181 -11.05 -0.43 -6.14
N LYS A 182 -11.46 -1.64 -5.79
CA LYS A 182 -12.11 -2.58 -6.72
C LYS A 182 -13.55 -2.16 -7.01
N LYS A 183 -13.76 -1.19 -7.91
CA LYS A 183 -15.12 -0.83 -8.38
C LYS A 183 -15.57 -1.64 -9.60
N THR A 184 -14.65 -2.22 -10.37
CA THR A 184 -15.00 -2.99 -11.58
C THR A 184 -14.15 -4.25 -11.71
N ASN A 185 -14.69 -5.25 -12.40
CA ASN A 185 -14.12 -6.60 -12.47
C ASN A 185 -12.83 -6.69 -13.33
N ASP A 186 -12.41 -5.60 -13.97
CA ASP A 186 -11.53 -5.66 -15.15
C ASP A 186 -10.20 -4.89 -15.04
N SER A 187 -9.91 -4.27 -13.90
CA SER A 187 -8.62 -3.57 -13.72
C SER A 187 -7.82 -4.24 -12.60
N ALA A 188 -6.96 -5.19 -12.98
CA ALA A 188 -5.90 -5.66 -12.10
C ALA A 188 -5.09 -4.43 -11.66
N GLY A 189 -4.92 -4.30 -10.35
CA GLY A 189 -4.49 -3.07 -9.72
C GLY A 189 -3.01 -2.74 -9.92
N TYR A 190 -2.57 -2.49 -11.15
CA TYR A 190 -1.14 -2.44 -11.49
C TYR A 190 -0.41 -1.21 -10.94
N GLY A 191 0.89 -1.34 -10.68
CA GLY A 191 1.76 -0.17 -10.50
C GLY A 191 1.83 0.63 -11.81
N LEU A 192 2.33 -0.01 -12.87
CA LEU A 192 2.33 0.52 -14.23
C LEU A 192 1.55 -0.39 -15.17
N ARG A 193 0.69 0.20 -16.00
CA ARG A 193 -0.02 -0.44 -17.09
C ARG A 193 0.30 0.29 -18.40
N PHE A 194 1.04 -0.34 -19.30
CA PHE A 194 1.49 0.21 -20.57
C PHE A 194 0.91 -0.62 -21.73
N TYR A 195 0.15 0.00 -22.64
CA TYR A 195 -0.59 -0.74 -23.67
C TYR A 195 -0.26 -0.42 -25.13
N PHE A 196 0.13 0.83 -25.40
CA PHE A 196 0.02 1.40 -26.74
C PHE A 196 1.05 2.49 -27.01
N GLY A 197 1.98 2.71 -26.08
CA GLY A 197 3.07 3.63 -26.33
C GLY A 197 4.05 3.11 -27.38
N ARG A 198 5.00 3.96 -27.75
CA ARG A 198 6.09 3.66 -28.67
C ARG A 198 7.28 3.07 -27.93
N THR A 199 7.73 3.73 -26.85
CA THR A 199 8.79 3.20 -25.99
C THR A 199 8.42 3.27 -24.51
N VAL A 200 8.96 2.34 -23.74
CA VAL A 200 8.96 2.41 -22.27
C VAL A 200 10.37 2.18 -21.77
N GLU A 201 10.87 3.11 -20.98
CA GLU A 201 12.18 3.08 -20.39
C GLU A 201 12.07 3.35 -18.89
N ILE A 202 12.39 2.35 -18.07
CA ILE A 202 12.28 2.44 -16.61
C ILE A 202 13.64 2.12 -16.02
N ARG A 203 14.17 3.06 -15.24
CA ARG A 203 15.49 2.95 -14.62
C ARG A 203 15.40 3.17 -13.13
N GLU A 204 16.16 2.40 -12.37
CA GLU A 204 16.43 2.68 -10.95
C GLU A 204 15.14 2.86 -10.13
N SER A 205 14.06 2.17 -10.51
CA SER A 205 12.71 2.41 -9.96
C SER A 205 12.21 1.19 -9.21
N CYS A 206 11.27 1.40 -8.29
CA CYS A 206 10.68 0.34 -7.49
C CYS A 206 9.16 0.25 -7.67
N PHE A 207 8.67 -0.96 -7.95
CA PHE A 207 7.25 -1.29 -8.01
C PHE A 207 6.94 -2.30 -6.93
N TYR A 208 6.17 -1.91 -5.92
CA TYR A 208 5.89 -2.80 -4.81
C TYR A 208 4.50 -2.65 -4.25
N HIS A 209 3.98 -3.70 -3.63
CA HIS A 209 2.73 -3.63 -2.88
C HIS A 209 1.51 -3.18 -3.70
N ASN A 210 1.59 -3.21 -5.02
CA ASN A 210 0.44 -2.95 -5.87
C ASN A 210 -0.51 -4.15 -5.76
N PHE A 211 -1.81 -3.86 -5.77
CA PHE A 211 -2.83 -4.87 -5.52
C PHE A 211 -2.89 -5.89 -6.67
N GLY A 212 -2.75 -5.45 -7.92
CA GLY A 212 -2.50 -6.31 -9.07
C GLY A 212 -1.01 -6.53 -9.29
N GLY A 213 -0.55 -6.53 -10.54
CA GLY A 213 0.87 -6.69 -10.84
C GLY A 213 1.72 -5.45 -10.56
N GLY A 214 3.04 -5.60 -10.50
CA GLY A 214 3.96 -4.47 -10.46
C GLY A 214 3.96 -3.69 -11.77
N VAL A 215 4.28 -4.37 -12.87
CA VAL A 215 4.39 -3.77 -14.21
C VAL A 215 3.68 -4.65 -15.23
N ALA A 216 2.82 -4.05 -16.06
CA ALA A 216 2.20 -4.69 -17.21
C ALA A 216 2.56 -3.94 -18.49
N ILE A 217 3.18 -4.61 -19.46
CA ILE A 217 3.56 -4.06 -20.77
C ILE A 217 2.94 -4.92 -21.87
N SER A 218 1.86 -4.44 -22.43
CA SER A 218 1.16 -5.10 -23.53
C SER A 218 1.38 -4.32 -24.82
N GLY A 219 1.60 -5.02 -25.92
CA GLY A 219 1.44 -4.50 -27.27
C GLY A 219 0.32 -5.22 -28.00
N LEU A 220 -0.62 -4.48 -28.57
CA LEU A 220 -1.47 -5.08 -29.60
C LEU A 220 -0.63 -5.42 -30.84
N PRO A 221 -1.04 -6.43 -31.64
CA PRO A 221 -0.33 -6.86 -32.85
C PRO A 221 -0.05 -5.75 -33.87
N ASP A 222 -0.87 -4.69 -33.88
CA ASP A 222 -0.77 -3.56 -34.81
C ASP A 222 0.02 -2.37 -34.26
N ASN A 223 0.57 -2.46 -33.04
CA ASN A 223 1.20 -1.33 -32.36
C ASN A 223 2.59 -1.01 -32.90
N ARG A 224 2.87 0.30 -33.00
CA ARG A 224 4.18 0.87 -33.34
C ARG A 224 5.17 0.83 -32.17
N PHE A 225 5.05 -0.14 -31.27
CA PHE A 225 5.96 -0.21 -30.13
C PHE A 225 7.34 -0.64 -30.63
N GLU A 226 8.33 0.20 -30.37
CA GLU A 226 9.68 0.03 -30.85
C GLU A 226 10.52 -0.74 -29.84
N LYS A 227 10.41 -0.42 -28.54
CA LYS A 227 11.31 -0.96 -27.52
C LYS A 227 10.77 -0.79 -26.10
N GLY A 228 10.89 -1.86 -25.29
CA GLY A 228 10.71 -1.83 -23.84
C GLY A 228 12.02 -2.09 -23.12
N PHE A 229 12.33 -1.29 -22.12
CA PHE A 229 13.57 -1.38 -21.38
C PHE A 229 13.37 -1.12 -19.91
N LEU A 230 13.68 -2.10 -19.07
CA LEU A 230 13.71 -1.95 -17.62
C LEU A 230 15.13 -2.23 -17.15
N SER A 231 15.73 -1.31 -16.42
CA SER A 231 17.06 -1.54 -15.84
C SER A 231 17.17 -1.10 -14.40
N ASN A 232 17.98 -1.83 -13.61
CA ASN A 232 18.22 -1.50 -12.20
C ASN A 232 16.94 -1.37 -11.37
N CYS A 233 15.87 -2.07 -11.77
CA CYS A 233 14.57 -1.96 -11.13
C CYS A 233 14.35 -3.05 -10.09
N THR A 234 13.62 -2.72 -9.01
CA THR A 234 13.10 -3.71 -8.06
C THR A 234 11.59 -3.83 -8.22
N ILE A 235 11.09 -5.03 -8.47
CA ILE A 235 9.65 -5.33 -8.55
C ILE A 235 9.34 -6.40 -7.51
N ALA A 236 8.76 -5.99 -6.38
CA ALA A 236 8.66 -6.87 -5.21
C ALA A 236 7.31 -6.80 -4.50
N GLU A 237 6.88 -7.93 -3.93
CA GLU A 237 5.74 -7.97 -3.00
C GLU A 237 4.41 -7.40 -3.59
N ASN A 238 4.22 -7.50 -4.92
CA ASN A 238 2.97 -7.14 -5.61
C ASN A 238 1.99 -8.34 -5.68
N GLY A 239 0.77 -8.12 -6.16
CA GLY A 239 -0.15 -9.20 -6.54
C GLY A 239 -1.14 -9.66 -5.47
N LEU A 240 -1.53 -8.79 -4.54
CA LEU A 240 -2.49 -9.10 -3.47
C LEU A 240 -3.93 -9.43 -3.93
N SER A 241 -4.23 -9.33 -5.22
CA SER A 241 -5.57 -9.51 -5.78
C SER A 241 -5.78 -10.93 -6.29
N LYS A 242 -6.79 -11.61 -5.75
CA LYS A 242 -7.40 -12.88 -6.25
C LYS A 242 -7.84 -12.89 -7.71
N SER A 243 -7.72 -11.76 -8.42
CA SER A 243 -8.00 -11.70 -9.85
C SER A 243 -6.85 -12.36 -10.60
N LYS A 244 -7.19 -13.30 -11.50
CA LYS A 244 -6.34 -14.06 -12.42
C LYS A 244 -5.46 -13.21 -13.37
N SER A 245 -4.73 -12.22 -12.88
CA SER A 245 -3.69 -11.58 -13.69
C SER A 245 -2.48 -12.52 -13.73
N ASP A 246 -2.03 -12.83 -14.93
CA ASP A 246 -1.04 -13.88 -15.20
C ASP A 246 0.36 -13.59 -14.61
N ALA A 247 0.65 -12.40 -14.07
CA ALA A 247 1.82 -12.16 -13.23
C ALA A 247 1.61 -11.11 -12.14
N GLY A 248 2.07 -11.42 -10.93
CA GLY A 248 2.22 -10.47 -9.82
C GLY A 248 3.36 -9.49 -10.02
N GLY A 249 4.48 -9.92 -10.61
CA GLY A 249 5.63 -9.04 -10.83
C GLY A 249 5.51 -8.27 -12.14
N VAL A 250 5.93 -8.91 -13.23
CA VAL A 250 5.95 -8.34 -14.59
C VAL A 250 5.09 -9.17 -15.52
N HIS A 251 4.12 -8.52 -16.13
CA HIS A 251 3.28 -9.10 -17.17
C HIS A 251 3.65 -8.49 -18.51
N THR A 252 3.91 -9.31 -19.53
CA THR A 252 4.11 -8.82 -20.88
C THR A 252 3.16 -9.48 -21.87
N GLU A 253 2.69 -8.75 -22.87
CA GLU A 253 1.84 -9.29 -23.94
C GLU A 253 2.24 -8.71 -25.31
N GLY A 254 1.98 -9.47 -26.39
CA GLY A 254 2.27 -9.06 -27.77
C GLY A 254 3.66 -9.48 -28.27
N SER A 255 4.01 -9.23 -29.53
CA SER A 255 5.25 -9.75 -30.14
C SER A 255 6.53 -8.94 -29.85
N LEU A 256 6.48 -8.03 -28.87
CA LEU A 256 7.43 -6.95 -28.72
C LEU A 256 8.74 -7.37 -28.03
N PRO A 257 9.90 -6.80 -28.43
CA PRO A 257 11.14 -6.99 -27.69
C PRO A 257 11.13 -6.13 -26.41
N ILE A 258 11.14 -6.81 -25.27
CA ILE A 258 11.33 -6.18 -23.96
C ILE A 258 12.67 -6.65 -23.42
N ILE A 259 13.49 -5.72 -22.94
CA ILE A 259 14.77 -6.02 -22.31
C ILE A 259 14.66 -5.66 -20.84
N MET A 260 14.94 -6.64 -19.99
CA MET A 260 15.14 -6.41 -18.56
C MET A 260 16.59 -6.66 -18.24
N ALA A 261 17.23 -5.69 -17.58
CA ALA A 261 18.64 -5.77 -17.27
C ALA A 261 18.94 -5.35 -15.85
N ASP A 262 19.67 -6.20 -15.14
CA ASP A 262 20.04 -5.94 -13.76
C ASP A 262 18.78 -5.62 -12.91
N CYS A 263 17.72 -6.39 -13.06
CA CYS A 263 16.46 -6.20 -12.31
C CYS A 263 16.29 -7.28 -11.24
N THR A 264 15.60 -6.95 -10.16
CA THR A 264 15.22 -7.91 -9.10
C THR A 264 13.70 -8.03 -9.04
N ILE A 265 13.16 -9.22 -9.32
CA ILE A 265 11.74 -9.54 -9.32
C ILE A 265 11.48 -10.62 -8.28
N VAL A 266 10.95 -10.24 -7.12
CA VAL A 266 10.96 -11.13 -5.95
C VAL A 266 9.71 -11.04 -5.09
N ASP A 267 9.31 -12.16 -4.48
CA ASP A 267 8.22 -12.21 -3.49
C ASP A 267 6.86 -11.68 -4.03
N ASN A 268 6.64 -11.70 -5.35
CA ASN A 268 5.35 -11.31 -5.94
C ASN A 268 4.35 -12.48 -5.91
N LEU A 269 3.07 -12.17 -5.73
CA LEU A 269 1.96 -13.12 -5.68
C LEU A 269 1.20 -13.14 -7.03
N GLY A 270 0.82 -14.30 -7.53
CA GLY A 270 0.34 -14.45 -8.91
C GLY A 270 1.46 -14.63 -9.94
N GLY A 271 2.71 -14.80 -9.50
CA GLY A 271 3.87 -15.11 -10.34
C GLY A 271 4.87 -13.97 -10.52
N GLY A 272 6.09 -14.30 -10.94
CA GLY A 272 7.21 -13.36 -11.09
C GLY A 272 7.14 -12.62 -12.42
N VAL A 273 7.34 -13.35 -13.51
CA VAL A 273 7.32 -12.83 -14.88
C VAL A 273 6.44 -13.74 -15.73
N ALA A 274 5.41 -13.17 -16.35
CA ALA A 274 4.61 -13.85 -17.37
C ALA A 274 4.86 -13.17 -18.71
N GLY A 275 5.24 -14.00 -19.69
CA GLY A 275 5.57 -13.55 -21.03
C GLY A 275 4.48 -13.89 -22.02
N GLY A 276 4.01 -12.89 -22.75
CA GLY A 276 3.35 -13.00 -24.05
C GLY A 276 4.26 -12.53 -25.20
N SER A 277 5.45 -12.00 -24.86
CA SER A 277 6.37 -11.29 -25.75
C SER A 277 7.79 -11.86 -25.82
N ASN A 278 8.62 -11.27 -26.69
CA ASN A 278 10.05 -11.58 -26.80
C ASN A 278 10.80 -10.87 -25.66
N LEU A 279 10.76 -11.46 -24.47
CA LEU A 279 11.38 -10.89 -23.28
C LEU A 279 12.81 -11.41 -23.13
N ALA A 280 13.79 -10.51 -23.16
CA ALA A 280 15.20 -10.82 -22.91
C ALA A 280 15.59 -10.45 -21.48
N LEU A 281 16.14 -11.41 -20.74
CA LEU A 281 16.61 -11.21 -19.37
C LEU A 281 18.15 -11.18 -19.32
N TYR A 282 18.71 -10.08 -18.80
CA TYR A 282 20.15 -9.87 -18.62
C TYR A 282 20.46 -9.64 -17.14
N SER A 283 21.24 -10.54 -16.52
CA SER A 283 21.67 -10.35 -15.12
C SER A 283 20.53 -10.04 -14.14
N CYS A 284 19.35 -10.65 -14.35
CA CYS A 284 18.18 -10.43 -13.52
C CYS A 284 18.05 -11.52 -12.43
N ILE A 285 17.46 -11.15 -11.30
CA ILE A 285 16.99 -12.11 -10.29
C ILE A 285 15.48 -12.26 -10.42
N VAL A 286 15.00 -13.49 -10.58
CA VAL A 286 13.56 -13.82 -10.53
C VAL A 286 13.36 -14.96 -9.53
N ALA A 287 12.91 -14.64 -8.32
CA ALA A 287 12.90 -15.63 -7.23
C ALA A 287 11.75 -15.43 -6.24
N ARG A 288 11.40 -16.46 -5.49
CA ARG A 288 10.38 -16.45 -4.42
C ARG A 288 9.00 -15.92 -4.83
N ASN A 289 8.74 -15.81 -6.12
CA ASN A 289 7.43 -15.42 -6.62
C ASN A 289 6.51 -16.63 -6.55
N ARG A 290 5.26 -16.43 -6.15
CA ARG A 290 4.32 -17.52 -5.87
C ARG A 290 3.07 -17.37 -6.68
N GLU A 291 2.49 -18.49 -7.09
CA GLU A 291 1.10 -18.50 -7.53
C GLU A 291 0.19 -18.28 -6.30
N GLU A 292 -0.84 -17.46 -6.46
CA GLU A 292 -1.72 -17.11 -5.35
C GLU A 292 -2.51 -18.29 -4.78
N ASN A 293 -3.00 -19.18 -5.65
CA ASN A 293 -3.91 -20.26 -5.23
C ASN A 293 -3.18 -21.49 -4.69
N SER A 294 -2.02 -21.83 -5.27
CA SER A 294 -1.26 -23.01 -4.89
C SER A 294 -0.15 -22.70 -3.88
N GLY A 295 0.31 -21.44 -3.82
CA GLY A 295 1.50 -21.04 -3.07
C GLY A 295 2.81 -21.57 -3.66
N GLU A 296 2.75 -22.29 -4.79
CA GLU A 296 3.90 -22.84 -5.50
C GLU A 296 4.74 -21.73 -6.12
N LEU A 297 6.05 -21.98 -6.24
CA LEU A 297 6.95 -21.02 -6.87
C LEU A 297 6.62 -20.91 -8.37
N LEU A 298 6.25 -19.71 -8.80
CA LEU A 298 5.85 -19.41 -10.17
C LEU A 298 6.67 -18.23 -10.68
N ASN A 299 7.96 -18.47 -10.95
CA ASN A 299 8.88 -17.40 -11.33
C ASN A 299 8.73 -16.96 -12.78
N LEU A 300 8.71 -17.91 -13.71
CA LEU A 300 8.59 -17.64 -15.15
C LEU A 300 7.41 -18.43 -15.71
N ILE A 301 6.46 -17.73 -16.31
CA ILE A 301 5.36 -18.32 -17.07
C ILE A 301 5.62 -18.06 -18.54
N ASP A 302 5.94 -19.12 -19.27
CA ASP A 302 6.10 -19.08 -20.72
C ASP A 302 4.80 -19.54 -21.37
N HIS A 303 4.10 -18.63 -22.04
CA HIS A 303 2.95 -18.99 -22.85
C HIS A 303 3.44 -19.59 -24.18
N ALA A 304 2.68 -20.51 -24.77
CA ALA A 304 3.11 -21.22 -25.99
C ALA A 304 3.37 -20.30 -27.21
N SER A 305 2.93 -19.05 -27.16
CA SER A 305 3.14 -18.01 -28.18
C SER A 305 4.24 -17.00 -27.84
N SER A 306 4.86 -17.09 -26.67
CA SER A 306 5.93 -16.21 -26.20
C SER A 306 7.27 -16.91 -26.13
N ARG A 307 8.34 -16.14 -25.95
CA ARG A 307 9.64 -16.68 -25.58
C ARG A 307 10.31 -15.73 -24.60
N ILE A 308 10.53 -16.23 -23.39
CA ILE A 308 11.49 -15.64 -22.47
C ILE A 308 12.88 -16.16 -22.89
N ASP A 309 13.76 -15.25 -23.29
CA ASP A 309 15.12 -15.54 -23.69
C ASP A 309 16.08 -15.10 -22.60
N SER A 310 16.68 -16.07 -21.90
CA SER A 310 17.83 -15.78 -21.06
C SER A 310 18.99 -15.30 -21.92
N MET A 311 19.70 -14.27 -21.48
CA MET A 311 20.95 -13.83 -22.10
C MET A 311 22.17 -14.21 -21.26
N GLY A 312 21.98 -15.19 -20.37
CA GLY A 312 22.95 -15.64 -19.39
C GLY A 312 23.01 -14.76 -18.13
N TYR A 313 23.64 -15.31 -17.10
CA TYR A 313 23.92 -14.62 -15.83
C TYR A 313 22.65 -14.22 -15.06
N ASN A 314 21.51 -14.85 -15.33
CA ASN A 314 20.29 -14.65 -14.55
C ASN A 314 20.29 -15.58 -13.34
N LEU A 315 19.58 -15.20 -12.27
CA LEU A 315 19.39 -16.04 -11.10
C LEU A 315 17.91 -16.36 -10.93
N CYS A 316 17.59 -17.65 -10.79
CA CYS A 316 16.26 -18.11 -10.43
C CYS A 316 16.33 -19.18 -9.35
N ASP A 317 15.48 -19.12 -8.33
CA ASP A 317 15.40 -20.16 -7.28
C ASP A 317 14.61 -21.40 -7.72
N THR A 318 14.18 -21.42 -8.98
CA THR A 318 13.67 -22.60 -9.68
C THR A 318 14.56 -22.92 -10.89
N THR A 319 14.24 -23.98 -11.62
CA THR A 319 14.98 -24.39 -12.83
C THR A 319 14.09 -24.31 -14.08
N PRO A 320 13.60 -23.13 -14.47
CA PRO A 320 12.73 -22.99 -15.63
C PRO A 320 13.51 -23.26 -16.90
N ALA A 321 12.90 -23.94 -17.87
CA ALA A 321 13.55 -24.28 -19.15
C ALA A 321 13.98 -23.04 -19.96
N ALA A 322 13.31 -21.89 -19.75
CA ALA A 322 13.63 -20.60 -20.38
C ALA A 322 15.00 -20.04 -19.96
N LEU A 323 15.55 -20.47 -18.82
CA LEU A 323 16.88 -20.11 -18.36
C LEU A 323 17.81 -21.32 -18.54
N ALA A 324 18.55 -21.36 -19.64
CA ALA A 324 19.43 -22.48 -19.99
C ALA A 324 20.82 -22.05 -20.44
N HIS A 325 21.18 -20.76 -20.30
CA HIS A 325 22.45 -20.25 -20.77
C HIS A 325 23.58 -20.52 -19.76
N SER A 326 24.79 -20.75 -20.28
CA SER A 326 25.99 -20.92 -19.45
C SER A 326 26.31 -19.61 -18.74
N GLY A 327 26.00 -19.55 -17.44
CA GLY A 327 26.10 -18.35 -16.62
C GLY A 327 24.86 -18.16 -15.75
N ASP A 328 23.72 -18.72 -16.14
CA ASP A 328 22.52 -18.73 -15.31
C ASP A 328 22.75 -19.54 -14.02
N VAL A 329 22.23 -19.03 -12.92
CA VAL A 329 22.33 -19.57 -11.56
C VAL A 329 20.93 -20.03 -11.14
N LEU A 330 20.69 -21.35 -11.18
CA LEU A 330 19.35 -21.92 -11.10
C LEU A 330 19.16 -22.83 -9.87
N GLY A 331 17.93 -22.92 -9.38
CA GLY A 331 17.55 -23.82 -8.29
C GLY A 331 18.22 -23.51 -6.95
N VAL A 332 18.66 -22.28 -6.75
CA VAL A 332 19.31 -21.82 -5.51
C VAL A 332 18.62 -20.59 -4.96
N ASP A 333 18.52 -20.50 -3.63
CA ASP A 333 18.01 -19.32 -2.95
C ASP A 333 18.92 -18.11 -3.27
N PRO A 334 18.37 -17.00 -3.79
CA PRO A 334 19.16 -15.81 -4.05
C PRO A 334 19.70 -15.14 -2.78
N LYS A 335 19.23 -15.52 -1.58
CA LYS A 335 19.58 -14.91 -0.28
C LYS A 335 19.55 -13.39 -0.35
N LEU A 336 18.41 -12.88 -0.77
CA LEU A 336 18.14 -11.45 -0.76
C LEU A 336 17.56 -11.04 0.59
N SER A 337 17.89 -9.82 1.00
CA SER A 337 17.13 -9.11 2.01
C SER A 337 15.68 -8.97 1.54
N ARG A 338 14.81 -8.60 2.47
CA ARG A 338 13.50 -8.05 2.10
C ARG A 338 13.65 -6.65 1.50
N LEU A 339 12.54 -6.12 0.98
CA LEU A 339 12.45 -4.77 0.46
C LEU A 339 12.80 -3.73 1.53
N GLY A 340 13.70 -2.80 1.20
CA GLY A 340 14.02 -1.66 2.07
C GLY A 340 14.98 -0.62 1.47
N TYR A 341 15.21 0.47 2.19
CA TYR A 341 16.14 1.52 1.79
C TYR A 341 17.58 1.16 2.20
N PHE A 342 18.38 0.65 1.26
CA PHE A 342 19.78 0.24 1.48
C PHE A 342 20.79 1.29 0.98
N GLY A 343 20.56 2.55 1.40
CA GLY A 343 21.37 3.71 1.03
C GLY A 343 20.92 4.48 -0.23
N GLY A 344 19.97 3.95 -1.01
CA GLY A 344 19.42 4.61 -2.20
C GLY A 344 18.17 5.46 -1.96
N VAL A 345 17.71 6.14 -3.01
CA VAL A 345 16.47 6.95 -2.96
C VAL A 345 15.18 6.15 -3.13
N VAL A 346 15.28 4.96 -3.74
CA VAL A 346 14.19 3.97 -3.88
C VAL A 346 14.48 2.73 -3.01
N PRO A 347 13.44 2.03 -2.54
CA PRO A 347 13.63 0.76 -1.86
C PRO A 347 14.07 -0.32 -2.85
N THR A 348 14.81 -1.32 -2.36
CA THR A 348 15.34 -2.43 -3.16
C THR A 348 15.48 -3.70 -2.32
N CYS A 349 15.81 -4.83 -2.94
CA CYS A 349 16.14 -6.09 -2.26
C CYS A 349 17.64 -6.37 -2.45
N PHE A 350 18.39 -6.27 -1.37
CA PHE A 350 19.84 -6.29 -1.35
C PHE A 350 20.38 -7.74 -1.29
N PRO A 351 21.37 -8.15 -2.11
CA PRO A 351 22.02 -9.45 -1.97
C PRO A 351 22.79 -9.58 -0.65
N GLU A 352 22.35 -10.47 0.24
CA GLU A 352 22.97 -10.67 1.56
C GLU A 352 24.35 -11.37 1.44
N PRO A 353 25.23 -11.27 2.45
CA PRO A 353 26.50 -11.99 2.45
C PRO A 353 26.33 -13.49 2.17
N GLY A 354 27.07 -14.01 1.19
CA GLY A 354 26.99 -15.41 0.77
C GLY A 354 25.83 -15.72 -0.18
N SER A 355 25.15 -14.70 -0.69
CA SER A 355 24.23 -14.80 -1.82
C SER A 355 24.96 -15.30 -3.08
N PRO A 356 24.34 -16.22 -3.85
CA PRO A 356 24.89 -16.66 -5.12
C PRO A 356 24.76 -15.60 -6.25
N ALA A 357 24.07 -14.49 -6.01
CA ALA A 357 24.05 -13.35 -6.92
C ALA A 357 25.37 -12.56 -6.91
N LEU A 358 26.14 -12.66 -5.82
CA LEU A 358 27.36 -11.88 -5.61
C LEU A 358 28.46 -12.32 -6.58
N GLY A 359 28.93 -11.39 -7.40
CA GLY A 359 29.97 -11.64 -8.39
C GLY A 359 29.58 -12.68 -9.44
N ALA A 360 28.28 -12.82 -9.74
CA ALA A 360 27.77 -13.80 -10.70
C ALA A 360 27.09 -13.18 -11.95
N GLY A 361 27.02 -11.85 -12.05
CA GLY A 361 26.49 -11.10 -13.20
C GLY A 361 27.33 -11.23 -14.47
N ASN A 362 26.96 -10.51 -15.52
CA ASN A 362 27.70 -10.57 -16.77
C ASN A 362 28.94 -9.64 -16.75
N PRO A 363 30.19 -10.16 -16.84
CA PRO A 363 31.39 -9.33 -16.85
C PRO A 363 31.56 -8.50 -18.14
N GLY A 364 30.92 -8.93 -19.24
CA GLY A 364 30.94 -8.23 -20.54
C GLY A 364 29.87 -7.14 -20.68
N HIS A 365 29.05 -6.92 -19.64
CA HIS A 365 27.90 -5.99 -19.68
C HIS A 365 28.31 -4.50 -19.74
N ALA A 366 29.61 -4.19 -19.74
CA ALA A 366 30.14 -2.83 -19.90
C ALA A 366 29.96 -2.23 -21.32
N ASN A 367 29.42 -2.99 -22.28
CA ASN A 367 29.25 -2.54 -23.66
C ASN A 367 27.95 -1.76 -23.86
N ALA A 368 28.07 -0.42 -23.97
CA ALA A 368 27.29 0.59 -24.70
C ALA A 368 25.73 0.59 -24.75
N PHE A 369 25.03 -0.53 -24.60
CA PHE A 369 23.56 -0.58 -24.67
C PHE A 369 22.88 -0.23 -23.33
N PHE A 370 23.61 -0.39 -22.23
CA PHE A 370 23.16 -0.11 -20.89
C PHE A 370 24.01 1.03 -20.36
N GLU A 371 23.39 2.17 -20.06
CA GLU A 371 24.00 3.23 -19.23
C GLU A 371 24.16 2.77 -17.75
N GLY A 372 24.22 1.45 -17.52
CA GLY A 372 24.37 0.74 -16.25
C GLY A 372 25.76 0.91 -15.63
N LEU A 373 26.24 2.14 -15.61
CA LEU A 373 27.33 2.58 -14.76
C LEU A 373 26.88 2.62 -13.29
N TYR A 374 25.58 2.71 -13.02
CA TYR A 374 25.02 2.78 -11.66
C TYR A 374 24.02 1.64 -11.40
N ASP A 375 23.86 1.26 -10.14
CA ASP A 375 22.84 0.33 -9.66
C ASP A 375 21.55 1.07 -9.26
N GLY A 376 20.53 0.35 -8.81
CA GLY A 376 19.21 0.90 -8.48
C GLY A 376 19.20 1.92 -7.33
N ARG A 377 20.34 2.14 -6.66
CA ARG A 377 20.52 3.14 -5.62
C ARG A 377 21.27 4.38 -6.11
N GLY A 378 21.69 4.36 -7.38
CA GLY A 378 22.56 5.38 -7.98
C GLY A 378 24.04 5.15 -7.69
N PHE A 379 24.46 3.95 -7.24
CA PHE A 379 25.87 3.68 -6.93
C PHE A 379 26.59 3.03 -8.10
N ALA A 380 27.84 3.46 -8.34
CA ALA A 380 28.58 2.99 -9.50
C ALA A 380 28.78 1.47 -9.46
N ARG A 381 28.38 0.74 -10.51
CA ARG A 381 28.69 -0.68 -10.67
C ARG A 381 30.18 -0.84 -10.92
N ASN A 382 30.91 -1.24 -9.88
CA ASN A 382 32.36 -1.37 -9.93
C ASN A 382 32.76 -2.44 -10.94
N ALA A 383 33.26 -2.02 -12.11
CA ALA A 383 33.86 -2.94 -13.09
C ALA A 383 35.21 -3.54 -12.61
N SER A 384 35.77 -3.05 -11.49
CA SER A 384 37.08 -3.48 -11.00
C SER A 384 37.25 -3.13 -9.51
N ARG A 385 37.22 -4.13 -8.64
CA ARG A 385 37.80 -4.00 -7.28
C ARG A 385 39.32 -4.03 -7.43
N SER A 386 40.04 -3.00 -6.97
CA SER A 386 41.50 -3.02 -7.04
C SER A 386 42.05 -4.16 -6.16
N GLY A 387 42.69 -5.15 -6.80
CA GLY A 387 43.32 -6.29 -6.13
C GLY A 387 42.52 -7.61 -6.14
N ALA A 388 41.30 -7.64 -6.66
CA ALA A 388 40.63 -8.91 -6.98
C ALA A 388 41.13 -9.42 -8.35
N PRO A 389 41.33 -10.74 -8.56
CA PRO A 389 41.71 -11.27 -9.87
C PRO A 389 40.72 -10.79 -10.94
N ALA A 390 41.20 -10.64 -12.18
CA ALA A 390 40.53 -9.99 -13.33
C ALA A 390 39.16 -10.57 -13.78
N SER A 391 38.53 -11.42 -12.96
CA SER A 391 37.18 -11.96 -13.09
C SER A 391 36.20 -11.30 -12.12
N ASN A 392 36.37 -10.01 -11.78
CA ASN A 392 35.51 -9.32 -10.82
C ASN A 392 34.18 -8.94 -11.50
N ILE A 393 33.33 -9.95 -11.57
CA ILE A 393 32.01 -9.95 -12.14
C ILE A 393 31.06 -9.05 -11.32
N ARG A 394 30.16 -8.34 -12.00
CA ARG A 394 29.06 -7.56 -11.40
C ARG A 394 28.14 -8.46 -10.56
N ASP A 395 27.40 -7.91 -9.60
CA ASP A 395 26.35 -8.68 -8.95
C ASP A 395 25.12 -8.84 -9.87
N ILE A 396 24.42 -9.98 -9.79
CA ILE A 396 23.13 -10.18 -10.47
C ILE A 396 22.06 -9.34 -9.76
N GLY A 397 21.17 -8.70 -10.51
CA GLY A 397 20.00 -7.99 -9.99
C GLY A 397 20.18 -6.48 -9.87
N ALA A 398 19.22 -5.82 -9.23
CA ALA A 398 19.11 -4.36 -9.15
C ALA A 398 20.27 -3.65 -8.46
N VAL A 399 21.06 -4.35 -7.67
CA VAL A 399 21.98 -3.75 -6.69
C VAL A 399 23.33 -4.44 -6.69
N GLU A 400 24.39 -3.64 -6.53
CA GLU A 400 25.74 -4.14 -6.26
C GLU A 400 26.03 -4.11 -4.77
N ALA A 401 26.17 -5.26 -4.12
CA ALA A 401 26.54 -5.34 -2.73
C ALA A 401 27.97 -4.85 -2.45
N ALA A 402 28.85 -4.91 -3.46
CA ALA A 402 30.28 -4.62 -3.33
C ALA A 402 30.69 -3.14 -3.53
N THR A 403 29.73 -2.21 -3.67
CA THR A 403 30.04 -0.78 -3.87
C THR A 403 30.34 -0.02 -2.59
N HIS A 404 30.02 -0.59 -1.44
CA HIS A 404 30.27 0.05 -0.15
C HIS A 404 31.70 -0.16 0.31
N VAL A 405 32.38 0.92 0.71
CA VAL A 405 33.55 0.77 1.57
C VAL A 405 33.05 0.12 2.87
N ALA A 406 33.41 -1.15 3.06
CA ALA A 406 33.02 -1.91 4.23
C ALA A 406 33.93 -1.54 5.40
N TYR A 407 33.32 -1.01 6.45
CA TYR A 407 33.96 -0.72 7.73
C TYR A 407 33.59 -1.82 8.71
N TYR A 408 34.58 -2.35 9.43
CA TYR A 408 34.35 -3.44 10.38
C TYR A 408 34.36 -2.92 11.80
N VAL A 409 33.28 -3.19 12.53
CA VAL A 409 33.23 -3.02 13.98
C VAL A 409 33.73 -4.31 14.63
N THR A 410 34.85 -4.19 15.34
CA THR A 410 35.55 -5.31 16.00
C THR A 410 35.62 -5.13 17.52
N SER A 411 35.12 -4.01 18.04
CA SER A 411 35.12 -3.68 19.45
C SER A 411 33.78 -3.10 19.89
N ALA A 412 33.31 -3.51 21.06
CA ALA A 412 32.14 -2.95 21.73
C ALA A 412 32.45 -1.68 22.54
N GLY A 413 33.73 -1.25 22.55
CA GLY A 413 34.13 0.02 23.15
C GLY A 413 33.45 1.22 22.49
N THR A 414 33.42 2.34 23.20
CA THR A 414 32.82 3.59 22.72
C THR A 414 33.80 4.46 21.92
N ASP A 415 35.10 4.23 22.06
CA ASP A 415 36.17 5.01 21.42
C ASP A 415 37.35 4.14 20.96
N GLY A 416 38.11 4.67 20.00
CA GLY A 416 39.31 4.03 19.47
C GLY A 416 39.07 3.08 18.29
N PRO A 417 40.15 2.50 17.73
CA PRO A 417 40.07 1.70 16.51
C PRO A 417 39.09 0.52 16.61
N GLY A 418 38.31 0.30 15.55
CA GLY A 418 37.37 -0.83 15.48
C GLY A 418 36.04 -0.60 16.22
N THR A 419 35.82 0.57 16.82
CA THR A 419 34.53 0.92 17.47
C THR A 419 33.52 1.48 16.48
N LEU A 420 32.23 1.39 16.83
CA LEU A 420 31.13 1.90 16.01
C LEU A 420 31.28 3.41 15.74
N ASP A 421 31.60 4.19 16.76
CA ASP A 421 31.80 5.64 16.63
C ASP A 421 32.92 5.97 15.64
N THR A 422 34.05 5.27 15.73
CA THR A 422 35.17 5.45 14.80
C THR A 422 34.78 5.08 13.36
N MET A 423 33.95 4.06 13.16
CA MET A 423 33.51 3.65 11.81
C MET A 423 32.49 4.62 11.20
N ILE A 424 31.59 5.21 12.01
CA ILE A 424 30.66 6.25 11.58
C ILE A 424 31.42 7.55 11.25
N ASN A 425 32.44 7.89 12.01
CA ASN A 425 33.20 9.14 11.83
C ASN A 425 34.40 8.98 10.89
N ALA A 426 34.70 7.77 10.40
CA ALA A 426 35.81 7.54 9.51
C ALA A 426 35.68 8.38 8.22
N PRO A 427 36.78 8.98 7.70
CA PRO A 427 36.75 9.65 6.42
C PRO A 427 36.48 8.61 5.32
N GLY A 428 35.44 8.86 4.51
CA GLY A 428 35.01 7.93 3.48
C GLY A 428 33.94 8.53 2.59
N PRO A 429 33.49 7.79 1.57
CA PRO A 429 32.31 8.18 0.80
C PRO A 429 31.11 8.32 1.74
N ALA A 430 30.19 9.23 1.40
CA ALA A 430 28.93 9.41 2.13
C ALA A 430 28.14 8.10 2.25
N ASN A 431 28.34 7.18 1.29
CA ASN A 431 27.69 5.88 1.18
C ASN A 431 28.63 4.78 1.67
N ARG A 432 28.29 4.12 2.77
CA ARG A 432 29.13 3.07 3.34
C ARG A 432 28.33 2.04 4.11
N ARG A 433 28.96 0.87 4.28
CA ARG A 433 28.41 -0.23 5.08
C ARG A 433 29.29 -0.42 6.30
N ILE A 434 28.66 -0.52 7.45
CA ILE A 434 29.29 -0.88 8.71
C ILE A 434 28.86 -2.32 9.01
N ILE A 435 29.83 -3.23 8.93
CA ILE A 435 29.66 -4.66 9.18
C ILE A 435 30.18 -4.97 10.58
N PHE A 436 29.42 -5.73 11.35
CA PHE A 436 29.86 -6.19 12.66
C PHE A 436 30.61 -7.51 12.52
N SER A 437 31.83 -7.57 13.05
CA SER A 437 32.63 -8.80 12.99
C SER A 437 31.92 -9.94 13.75
N PRO A 438 32.14 -11.23 13.38
CA PRO A 438 31.50 -12.35 14.07
C PRO A 438 31.72 -12.38 15.59
N ALA A 439 32.85 -11.83 16.07
CA ALA A 439 33.16 -11.70 17.50
C ALA A 439 32.21 -10.75 18.26
N MET A 440 31.44 -9.93 17.55
CA MET A 440 30.43 -9.02 18.10
C MET A 440 29.08 -9.71 18.34
N SER A 441 28.93 -11.00 18.00
CA SER A 441 27.67 -11.71 18.18
C SER A 441 27.23 -11.71 19.65
N GLY A 442 26.03 -11.19 19.91
CA GLY A 442 25.48 -11.01 21.26
C GLY A 442 26.15 -9.92 22.11
N ALA A 443 27.10 -9.16 21.56
CA ALA A 443 27.73 -8.06 22.28
C ALA A 443 26.75 -6.89 22.49
N THR A 444 27.03 -6.04 23.48
CA THR A 444 26.32 -4.78 23.70
C THR A 444 27.25 -3.61 23.45
N ILE A 445 26.92 -2.74 22.51
CA ILE A 445 27.62 -1.48 22.28
C ILE A 445 26.81 -0.37 22.93
N SER A 446 27.46 0.36 23.83
CA SER A 446 26.93 1.60 24.37
C SER A 446 27.00 2.70 23.30
N VAL A 447 25.87 3.33 22.98
CA VAL A 447 25.80 4.45 22.04
C VAL A 447 25.45 5.74 22.79
N GLY A 448 26.27 6.78 22.58
CA GLY A 448 26.03 8.13 23.08
C GLY A 448 25.74 9.06 21.90
N SER A 449 24.46 9.36 21.67
CA SER A 449 23.97 10.30 20.63
C SER A 449 24.76 10.29 19.33
N LEU A 450 24.67 9.19 18.57
CA LEU A 450 25.33 9.09 17.27
C LEU A 450 24.59 9.94 16.24
N GLU A 451 25.27 10.93 15.67
CA GLU A 451 24.69 11.78 14.63
C GLU A 451 25.17 11.36 13.25
N LEU A 452 24.23 11.16 12.33
CA LEU A 452 24.54 11.01 10.92
C LEU A 452 24.43 12.37 10.24
N GLY A 453 25.53 12.83 9.64
CA GLY A 453 25.58 14.11 8.92
C GLY A 453 24.59 14.17 7.75
N SER A 454 24.26 15.40 7.31
CA SER A 454 23.38 15.59 6.16
C SER A 454 23.92 14.89 4.91
N GLY A 455 23.04 14.16 4.20
CA GLY A 455 23.42 13.37 3.02
C GLY A 455 24.28 12.13 3.28
N ALA A 456 24.51 11.75 4.55
CA ALA A 456 25.15 10.47 4.86
C ALA A 456 24.20 9.30 4.61
N HIS A 457 24.69 8.22 4.00
CA HIS A 457 23.95 6.99 3.75
C HIS A 457 24.72 5.81 4.35
N ILE A 458 24.29 5.33 5.52
CA ILE A 458 24.99 4.27 6.25
C ILE A 458 24.12 3.04 6.44
N ASP A 459 24.61 1.90 5.97
CA ASP A 459 24.02 0.60 6.23
C ASP A 459 24.72 -0.10 7.39
N PHE A 460 24.00 -0.35 8.47
CA PHE A 460 24.46 -1.09 9.64
C PHE A 460 24.02 -2.54 9.54
N ASP A 461 24.96 -3.42 9.24
CA ASP A 461 24.67 -4.82 8.94
C ASP A 461 25.25 -5.79 9.97
N ALA A 462 24.36 -6.34 10.79
CA ALA A 462 24.62 -7.42 11.73
C ALA A 462 24.01 -8.77 11.28
N SER A 463 23.58 -8.91 10.02
CA SER A 463 22.94 -10.13 9.49
C SER A 463 23.82 -11.38 9.59
N SER A 464 25.14 -11.21 9.58
CA SER A 464 26.10 -12.32 9.71
C SER A 464 26.30 -12.81 11.16
N LEU A 465 25.73 -12.13 12.16
CA LEU A 465 25.86 -12.52 13.56
C LEU A 465 24.86 -13.62 13.92
N ALA A 466 25.32 -14.65 14.63
CA ALA A 466 24.47 -15.77 15.07
C ALA A 466 23.44 -15.35 16.14
N VAL A 467 23.82 -14.40 16.98
CA VAL A 467 22.99 -13.73 17.99
C VAL A 467 23.03 -12.22 17.69
N PRO A 468 21.88 -11.53 17.64
CA PRO A 468 21.80 -10.10 17.37
C PRO A 468 22.70 -9.29 18.31
N LEU A 469 23.38 -8.29 17.74
CA LEU A 469 24.09 -7.28 18.50
C LEU A 469 23.09 -6.36 19.20
N THR A 470 23.37 -5.95 20.43
CA THR A 470 22.58 -4.92 21.12
C THR A 470 23.25 -3.54 21.00
N LEU A 471 22.54 -2.56 20.44
CA LEU A 471 22.89 -1.15 20.57
C LEU A 471 22.07 -0.55 21.71
N GLN A 472 22.77 -0.09 22.74
CA GLN A 472 22.15 0.38 23.97
C GLN A 472 22.51 1.83 24.25
N THR A 473 21.52 2.71 24.43
CA THR A 473 21.84 4.11 24.78
C THR A 473 22.46 4.20 26.16
N THR A 474 23.31 5.19 26.41
CA THR A 474 23.79 5.53 27.78
C THR A 474 23.23 6.87 28.23
N ASN A 475 22.57 6.94 29.38
CA ASN A 475 22.24 8.19 30.10
C ASN A 475 21.35 9.21 29.38
N SER A 476 20.06 8.89 29.22
CA SER A 476 19.03 9.81 28.72
C SER A 476 19.24 10.40 27.31
N GLN A 477 20.23 9.94 26.55
CA GLN A 477 20.51 10.45 25.21
C GLN A 477 19.74 9.70 24.12
N ARG A 478 19.63 10.34 22.95
CA ARG A 478 19.25 9.68 21.70
C ARG A 478 20.27 8.59 21.38
N GLY A 479 19.81 7.50 20.76
CA GLY A 479 20.74 6.51 20.19
C GLY A 479 21.33 7.05 18.89
N PHE A 480 20.45 7.36 17.94
CA PHE A 480 20.78 7.90 16.64
C PHE A 480 19.96 9.15 16.33
N TRP A 481 20.62 10.13 15.72
CA TRP A 481 20.00 11.28 15.08
C TRP A 481 20.41 11.33 13.62
N LEU A 482 19.47 11.03 12.73
CA LEU A 482 19.64 11.22 11.29
C LEU A 482 19.37 12.69 11.00
N ARG A 483 20.39 13.46 10.60
CA ARG A 483 20.22 14.85 10.16
C ARG A 483 19.60 14.91 8.77
N GLU A 484 19.19 16.11 8.36
CA GLU A 484 18.45 16.35 7.12
C GLU A 484 19.04 15.66 5.88
N GLY A 485 18.20 14.89 5.18
CA GLY A 485 18.58 14.09 4.02
C GLY A 485 19.45 12.85 4.30
N ALA A 486 19.82 12.59 5.55
CA ALA A 486 20.58 11.38 5.90
C ALA A 486 19.72 10.12 5.76
N SER A 487 20.34 9.01 5.40
CA SER A 487 19.70 7.70 5.38
C SER A 487 20.48 6.70 6.24
N ALA A 488 19.76 5.91 7.01
CA ALA A 488 20.33 4.78 7.73
C ALA A 488 19.51 3.52 7.48
N SER A 489 20.17 2.39 7.29
CA SER A 489 19.53 1.09 7.30
C SER A 489 20.13 0.21 8.41
N PHE A 490 19.29 -0.57 9.08
CA PHE A 490 19.70 -1.48 10.15
C PHE A 490 19.22 -2.89 9.83
N GLN A 491 20.09 -3.87 10.01
CA GLN A 491 19.76 -5.27 9.77
C GLN A 491 20.22 -6.15 10.94
N ASN A 492 19.28 -6.92 11.52
CA ASN A 492 19.55 -7.89 12.60
C ASN A 492 20.18 -7.28 13.86
N ILE A 493 19.69 -6.12 14.29
CA ILE A 493 20.18 -5.39 15.46
C ILE A 493 19.07 -5.31 16.51
N ARG A 494 19.46 -5.47 17.79
CA ARG A 494 18.61 -5.22 18.96
C ARG A 494 18.86 -3.81 19.48
N PHE A 495 17.81 -3.04 19.71
CA PHE A 495 17.84 -1.70 20.26
C PHE A 495 17.31 -1.70 21.69
N ARG A 496 18.08 -1.11 22.60
CA ARG A 496 17.71 -0.96 24.02
C ARG A 496 17.99 0.44 24.54
N SER A 497 17.11 0.94 25.40
CA SER A 497 17.29 2.20 26.11
C SER A 497 17.62 1.91 27.57
N SER A 498 18.63 2.59 28.11
CA SER A 498 19.15 2.29 29.46
C SER A 498 18.40 2.93 30.63
N GLY A 499 17.19 3.48 30.46
CA GLY A 499 16.40 3.94 31.61
C GLY A 499 15.37 5.04 31.39
N SER A 500 14.58 5.24 32.46
CA SER A 500 13.22 5.79 32.53
C SER A 500 13.06 7.32 32.52
N SER A 501 14.11 8.11 32.23
CA SER A 501 14.07 9.57 32.46
C SER A 501 14.28 10.46 31.24
N SER A 502 14.63 9.95 30.05
CA SER A 502 14.78 10.82 28.87
C SER A 502 13.48 11.15 28.17
N SER A 503 13.42 12.37 27.64
CA SER A 503 12.41 12.84 26.70
C SER A 503 12.76 12.53 25.23
N GLU A 504 13.90 11.88 24.97
CA GLU A 504 14.46 11.74 23.64
C GLU A 504 14.32 10.29 23.13
N PRO A 505 13.94 10.06 21.86
CA PRO A 505 13.73 8.73 21.27
C PRO A 505 15.05 8.00 20.98
N PHE A 506 14.99 6.69 20.71
CA PHE A 506 16.20 5.95 20.28
C PHE A 506 16.65 6.48 18.91
N PHE A 507 15.71 6.62 17.98
CA PHE A 507 15.87 7.22 16.66
C PHE A 507 15.12 8.55 16.57
N ALA A 508 15.86 9.62 16.31
CA ALA A 508 15.32 10.86 15.78
C ALA A 508 15.63 10.94 14.29
N VAL A 509 14.60 10.84 13.45
CA VAL A 509 14.71 10.90 11.99
C VAL A 509 14.32 12.31 11.56
N ALA A 510 15.30 13.14 11.19
CA ALA A 510 15.03 14.52 10.83
C ALA A 510 14.38 14.64 9.43
N ARG A 511 14.23 15.90 9.00
CA ARG A 511 13.61 16.27 7.75
C ARG A 511 14.19 15.54 6.53
N GLY A 512 13.36 15.07 5.62
CA GLY A 512 13.77 14.38 4.38
C GLY A 512 14.65 13.14 4.58
N SER A 513 14.81 12.67 5.81
CA SER A 513 15.72 11.57 6.16
C SER A 513 15.02 10.23 5.99
N ARG A 514 15.80 9.17 5.76
CA ARG A 514 15.28 7.81 5.56
C ARG A 514 15.80 6.85 6.62
N LEU A 515 14.91 6.10 7.26
CA LEU A 515 15.27 5.03 8.19
C LEU A 515 14.70 3.71 7.68
N GLY A 516 15.56 2.74 7.41
CA GLY A 516 15.18 1.35 7.18
C GLY A 516 15.57 0.49 8.38
N ALA A 517 14.69 -0.37 8.86
CA ALA A 517 15.04 -1.42 9.82
C ALA A 517 14.46 -2.75 9.36
N ASN A 518 15.31 -3.77 9.25
CA ASN A 518 14.94 -5.10 8.81
C ASN A 518 15.37 -6.12 9.86
N ARG A 519 14.45 -6.99 10.30
CA ARG A 519 14.73 -8.03 11.31
C ARG A 519 15.36 -7.46 12.58
N CYS A 520 14.92 -6.28 13.01
CA CYS A 520 15.44 -5.63 14.20
C CYS A 520 14.53 -5.89 15.40
N GLU A 521 15.12 -5.89 16.59
CA GLU A 521 14.38 -6.09 17.85
C GLU A 521 14.44 -4.81 18.68
N TYR A 522 13.30 -4.36 19.17
CA TYR A 522 13.14 -3.22 20.06
C TYR A 522 12.56 -3.78 21.36
N SER A 523 13.41 -4.07 22.35
CA SER A 523 12.98 -4.80 23.54
C SER A 523 13.33 -4.15 24.87
N GLY A 524 12.39 -4.20 25.81
CA GLY A 524 12.60 -3.75 27.19
C GLY A 524 12.91 -2.26 27.30
N ASN A 525 12.46 -1.45 26.33
CA ASN A 525 12.64 -0.01 26.38
C ASN A 525 11.62 0.59 27.34
N ALA A 526 12.07 1.47 28.24
CA ALA A 526 11.18 2.12 29.21
C ALA A 526 11.40 3.64 29.23
N ARG A 527 10.40 4.46 28.85
CA ARG A 527 10.54 5.95 28.82
C ARG A 527 9.29 6.71 29.24
N ARG A 528 9.50 8.01 29.50
CA ARG A 528 8.48 8.88 30.10
C ARG A 528 7.72 9.79 29.11
N PHE A 529 8.12 9.92 27.83
CA PHE A 529 7.56 10.93 26.91
C PHE A 529 7.59 10.61 25.40
N ILE A 530 6.65 11.25 24.67
CA ILE A 530 6.38 11.41 23.21
C ILE A 530 6.62 10.20 22.31
N SER A 531 7.85 9.68 22.25
CA SER A 531 8.11 8.41 21.58
C SER A 531 9.29 7.64 22.17
N LEU A 532 9.17 6.32 22.17
CA LEU A 532 10.19 5.44 22.74
C LEU A 532 11.36 5.28 21.77
N ASP A 533 11.03 4.89 20.54
CA ASP A 533 12.00 4.31 19.62
C ASP A 533 12.17 5.13 18.35
N ILE A 534 11.09 5.67 17.76
CA ILE A 534 11.20 6.44 16.50
C ILE A 534 10.34 7.70 16.53
N THR A 535 10.98 8.86 16.29
CA THR A 535 10.32 10.12 15.89
C THR A 535 10.70 10.47 14.47
N ALA A 536 9.70 10.54 13.60
CA ALA A 536 9.85 10.88 12.19
C ALA A 536 9.49 12.36 11.96
N GLY A 537 10.44 13.16 11.47
CA GLY A 537 10.29 14.57 11.14
C GLY A 537 9.68 14.82 9.75
N LEU A 538 9.70 16.08 9.31
CA LEU A 538 9.07 16.54 8.07
C LEU A 538 9.54 15.75 6.83
N ALA A 539 8.60 15.23 6.03
CA ALA A 539 8.87 14.37 4.86
C ALA A 539 9.87 13.23 5.07
N SER A 540 10.10 12.81 6.32
CA SER A 540 10.93 11.64 6.60
C SER A 540 10.21 10.36 6.20
N ARG A 541 11.00 9.35 5.84
CA ARG A 541 10.49 8.03 5.49
C ARG A 541 11.07 6.99 6.41
N VAL A 542 10.19 6.25 7.05
CA VAL A 542 10.57 5.15 7.93
C VAL A 542 9.95 3.88 7.38
N LEU A 543 10.78 2.86 7.16
CA LEU A 543 10.34 1.55 6.76
C LEU A 543 10.87 0.51 7.76
N LEU A 544 9.96 -0.10 8.51
CA LEU A 544 10.25 -1.16 9.47
C LEU A 544 9.66 -2.46 8.93
N ASN A 545 10.48 -3.48 8.78
CA ASN A 545 10.07 -4.74 8.18
C ASN A 545 10.61 -5.92 8.98
N GLU A 546 9.77 -6.92 9.26
CA GLU A 546 10.12 -8.04 10.13
C GLU A 546 10.69 -7.60 11.49
N CYS A 547 10.24 -6.44 11.99
CA CYS A 547 10.73 -5.94 13.27
C CYS A 547 9.90 -6.52 14.41
N ASN A 548 10.53 -6.65 15.57
CA ASN A 548 9.90 -7.13 16.77
C ASN A 548 9.95 -6.06 17.86
N PHE A 549 8.81 -5.71 18.43
CA PHE A 549 8.67 -4.73 19.51
C PHE A 549 8.13 -5.46 20.73
N GLU A 550 8.97 -5.69 21.73
CA GLU A 550 8.63 -6.51 22.90
C GLU A 550 8.84 -5.78 24.22
N ASP A 551 7.90 -5.95 25.15
CA ASP A 551 8.03 -5.49 26.54
C ASP A 551 8.43 -4.01 26.68
N ASN A 552 7.98 -3.18 25.75
CA ASN A 552 8.28 -1.77 25.75
C ASN A 552 7.26 -1.03 26.59
N VAL A 553 7.72 -0.24 27.56
CA VAL A 553 6.87 0.47 28.51
C VAL A 553 7.02 1.97 28.34
N MET A 554 5.90 2.68 28.19
CA MET A 554 5.89 4.13 28.18
C MET A 554 4.87 4.69 29.15
N SER A 555 5.26 5.75 29.86
CA SER A 555 4.30 6.49 30.67
C SER A 555 3.52 7.56 29.89
N ALA A 556 3.93 7.90 28.67
CA ALA A 556 3.22 8.81 27.75
C ALA A 556 3.81 8.74 26.34
N GLY A 557 2.96 8.66 25.30
CA GLY A 557 3.37 8.68 23.89
C GLY A 557 3.20 7.33 23.18
N ALA A 558 4.05 7.09 22.16
CA ALA A 558 4.06 5.85 21.38
C ALA A 558 5.43 5.24 21.18
N ILE A 559 5.49 3.92 20.99
CA ILE A 559 6.76 3.24 20.71
C ILE A 559 7.31 3.82 19.41
N ILE A 560 6.41 3.97 18.46
CA ILE A 560 6.64 4.63 17.19
C ILE A 560 5.71 5.83 17.08
N SER A 561 6.29 7.02 16.86
CA SER A 561 5.53 8.26 16.68
C SER A 561 5.81 8.91 15.33
N ALA A 562 4.76 9.01 14.51
CA ALA A 562 4.67 9.91 13.37
C ALA A 562 4.12 11.27 13.86
N SER A 563 4.92 12.00 14.64
CA SER A 563 4.57 13.34 15.10
C SER A 563 5.19 14.40 14.23
N GLN A 564 4.41 15.43 13.86
CA GLN A 564 4.79 16.63 13.08
C GLN A 564 4.62 16.48 11.55
N GLN A 565 4.84 17.56 10.79
CA GLN A 565 4.23 17.81 9.48
C GLN A 565 4.72 16.81 8.38
N ALA A 566 3.96 15.73 8.14
CA ALA A 566 4.07 14.83 6.98
C ALA A 566 5.09 13.66 6.95
N PRO A 567 5.51 13.01 8.06
CA PRO A 567 6.26 11.77 7.99
C PRO A 567 5.45 10.64 7.32
N SER A 568 6.15 9.75 6.63
CA SER A 568 5.61 8.50 6.10
C SER A 568 6.25 7.33 6.84
N ILE A 569 5.51 6.69 7.72
CA ILE A 569 5.95 5.48 8.43
C ILE A 569 5.23 4.27 7.86
N GLN A 570 6.02 3.30 7.41
CA GLN A 570 5.56 2.02 6.88
C GLN A 570 6.09 0.90 7.76
N ILE A 571 5.20 0.08 8.29
CA ILE A 571 5.54 -1.02 9.19
C ILE A 571 4.89 -2.29 8.66
N TRP A 572 5.74 -3.24 8.29
CA TRP A 572 5.33 -4.44 7.62
C TRP A 572 5.84 -5.69 8.32
N ASN A 573 5.02 -6.76 8.29
CA ASN A 573 5.43 -8.09 8.75
C ASN A 573 6.03 -8.09 10.16
N SER A 574 5.59 -7.17 11.01
CA SER A 574 6.22 -6.88 12.30
C SER A 574 5.32 -7.32 13.45
N THR A 575 5.92 -7.60 14.59
CA THR A 575 5.22 -8.05 15.79
C THR A 575 5.37 -7.04 16.91
N PHE A 576 4.28 -6.76 17.61
CA PHE A 576 4.20 -5.92 18.79
C PHE A 576 3.62 -6.76 19.92
N ASP A 577 4.48 -7.25 20.81
CA ASP A 577 4.10 -8.11 21.93
C ASP A 577 4.39 -7.45 23.29
N GLY A 578 3.48 -7.58 24.26
CA GLY A 578 3.69 -7.14 25.65
C GLY A 578 3.97 -5.64 25.83
N ASN A 579 3.61 -4.81 24.85
CA ASN A 579 3.92 -3.39 24.86
C ASN A 579 2.92 -2.60 25.72
N GLU A 580 3.38 -1.76 26.63
CA GLU A 580 2.53 -1.01 27.56
C GLU A 580 2.68 0.51 27.39
N SER A 581 1.55 1.22 27.31
CA SER A 581 1.48 2.67 27.31
C SER A 581 0.46 3.15 28.36
N THR A 582 0.95 3.68 29.49
CA THR A 582 0.12 3.99 30.68
C THR A 582 -0.26 5.47 30.82
N GLY A 583 0.02 6.32 29.82
CA GLY A 583 -0.19 7.76 29.90
C GLY A 583 -1.66 8.20 29.79
N ALA A 584 -2.03 9.25 30.52
CA ALA A 584 -3.43 9.66 30.72
C ALA A 584 -4.09 10.43 29.55
N SER A 585 -3.41 10.66 28.41
CA SER A 585 -3.95 11.56 27.37
C SER A 585 -3.93 11.03 25.93
N VAL A 586 -2.95 10.24 25.50
CA VAL A 586 -2.97 9.46 24.24
C VAL A 586 -1.83 8.45 24.35
N SER A 587 -2.14 7.16 24.43
CA SER A 587 -1.17 6.13 24.74
C SER A 587 -1.39 4.95 23.80
N ALA A 588 -0.42 4.71 22.93
CA ALA A 588 -0.49 3.58 22.01
C ALA A 588 0.87 2.92 21.78
N ALA A 589 0.91 1.69 21.27
CA ALA A 589 2.14 1.15 20.70
C ALA A 589 2.57 2.02 19.51
N MET A 590 1.61 2.51 18.71
CA MET A 590 1.88 3.37 17.56
C MET A 590 0.98 4.60 17.54
N ILE A 591 1.56 5.78 17.41
CA ILE A 591 0.81 7.04 17.24
C ILE A 591 1.18 7.67 15.90
N ALA A 592 0.16 7.92 15.09
CA ALA A 592 0.20 8.97 14.08
C ALA A 592 -0.56 10.16 14.64
N TYR A 593 0.17 11.26 14.88
CA TYR A 593 -0.43 12.48 15.39
C TYR A 593 0.12 13.65 14.60
N SER A 594 -0.72 14.28 13.81
CA SER A 594 -0.33 15.50 13.12
C SER A 594 -1.34 16.60 13.41
N GLY A 595 -0.87 17.82 13.68
CA GLY A 595 -1.77 18.99 13.74
C GLY A 595 -2.37 19.36 12.37
N THR A 596 -2.04 18.60 11.33
CA THR A 596 -2.41 18.76 9.92
C THR A 596 -2.57 17.35 9.34
N ASP A 597 -3.43 17.09 8.34
CA ASP A 597 -3.68 15.72 7.81
C ASP A 597 -2.50 15.03 7.09
N ARG A 598 -1.26 15.43 7.37
CA ARG A 598 -0.10 15.15 6.53
C ARG A 598 0.61 13.85 6.88
N SER A 599 0.62 13.40 8.14
CA SER A 599 1.30 12.15 8.51
C SER A 599 0.61 10.94 7.88
N VAL A 600 1.42 10.01 7.36
CA VAL A 600 0.97 8.73 6.83
C VAL A 600 1.55 7.62 7.70
N LEU A 601 0.67 6.76 8.21
CA LEU A 601 1.02 5.54 8.91
C LEU A 601 0.43 4.35 8.18
N GLU A 602 1.28 3.47 7.69
CA GLU A 602 0.90 2.22 7.04
C GLU A 602 1.35 1.04 7.89
N VAL A 603 0.41 0.16 8.19
CA VAL A 603 0.58 -1.06 8.98
C VAL A 603 0.09 -2.22 8.15
N ARG A 604 0.98 -3.15 7.82
CA ARG A 604 0.63 -4.26 6.94
C ARG A 604 1.16 -5.58 7.44
N ASN A 605 0.29 -6.59 7.51
CA ASN A 605 0.66 -7.92 7.97
C ASN A 605 1.37 -7.90 9.33
N CYS A 606 0.93 -7.03 10.24
CA CYS A 606 1.49 -6.92 11.57
C CYS A 606 0.65 -7.67 12.59
N THR A 607 1.28 -8.14 13.66
CA THR A 607 0.60 -8.74 14.80
C THR A 607 0.78 -7.84 16.01
N PHE A 608 -0.32 -7.50 16.67
CA PHE A 608 -0.34 -6.78 17.94
C PHE A 608 -0.92 -7.71 18.99
N ASP A 609 -0.11 -8.17 19.93
CA ASP A 609 -0.49 -9.07 20.99
C ASP A 609 -0.14 -8.49 22.37
N GLY A 610 -0.99 -8.69 23.36
CA GLY A 610 -0.74 -8.25 24.74
C GLY A 610 -0.46 -6.75 24.92
N THR A 611 -0.91 -5.90 24.00
CA THR A 611 -0.60 -4.46 24.06
C THR A 611 -1.52 -3.73 25.05
N VAL A 612 -0.94 -3.06 26.06
CA VAL A 612 -1.67 -2.23 27.02
C VAL A 612 -1.71 -0.78 26.52
N GLY A 613 -2.91 -0.23 26.34
CA GLY A 613 -3.17 1.01 25.61
C GLY A 613 -3.80 0.74 24.24
N ALA A 614 -3.77 1.72 23.34
CA ALA A 614 -4.12 1.45 21.96
C ALA A 614 -2.98 0.73 21.23
N ALA A 615 -3.27 -0.24 20.37
CA ALA A 615 -2.20 -0.81 19.54
C ALA A 615 -1.80 0.22 18.47
N VAL A 616 -2.80 0.81 17.82
CA VAL A 616 -2.62 1.89 16.85
C VAL A 616 -3.54 3.04 17.18
N TYR A 617 -3.00 4.25 17.22
CA TYR A 617 -3.74 5.49 17.38
C TYR A 617 -3.42 6.43 16.23
N SER A 618 -4.45 6.95 15.57
CA SER A 618 -4.33 7.97 14.52
C SER A 618 -5.15 9.18 14.91
N ASN A 619 -4.56 10.38 14.90
CA ASN A 619 -5.29 11.63 15.06
C ASN A 619 -4.87 12.69 14.05
N ASN A 620 -5.84 13.17 13.24
CA ASN A 620 -5.60 14.11 12.15
C ASN A 620 -4.47 13.61 11.23
N SER A 621 -4.42 12.29 10.99
CA SER A 621 -3.41 11.63 10.18
C SER A 621 -4.10 10.64 9.24
N ARG A 622 -3.33 10.14 8.27
CA ARG A 622 -3.77 9.03 7.42
C ARG A 622 -3.25 7.74 8.00
N LEU A 623 -4.16 6.81 8.23
CA LEU A 623 -3.85 5.48 8.68
C LEU A 623 -4.32 4.45 7.66
N TRP A 624 -3.42 3.56 7.27
CA TRP A 624 -3.77 2.34 6.53
C TRP A 624 -3.35 1.12 7.31
N VAL A 625 -4.31 0.30 7.69
CA VAL A 625 -4.07 -1.00 8.34
C VAL A 625 -4.58 -2.08 7.40
N ASN A 626 -3.72 -3.01 7.01
CA ASN A 626 -4.08 -4.11 6.11
C ASN A 626 -3.54 -5.44 6.59
N TYR A 627 -4.33 -6.51 6.48
CA TYR A 627 -3.90 -7.88 6.83
C TYR A 627 -3.31 -8.02 8.23
N SER A 628 -3.67 -7.16 9.18
CA SER A 628 -3.05 -7.14 10.51
C SER A 628 -3.93 -7.81 11.55
N THR A 629 -3.32 -8.39 12.56
CA THR A 629 -4.00 -9.11 13.66
C THR A 629 -3.84 -8.33 14.95
N PHE A 630 -4.93 -8.16 15.68
CA PHE A 630 -4.96 -7.52 17.00
C PHE A 630 -5.54 -8.52 18.01
N SER A 631 -4.76 -8.92 19.01
CA SER A 631 -5.14 -9.82 20.10
C SER A 631 -4.72 -9.23 21.45
N GLN A 632 -5.52 -9.51 22.49
CA GLN A 632 -5.20 -9.18 23.89
C GLN A 632 -4.82 -7.70 24.14
N SER A 633 -5.31 -6.77 23.32
CA SER A 633 -5.09 -5.36 23.58
C SER A 633 -5.96 -4.91 24.75
N HIS A 634 -5.33 -4.38 25.80
CA HIS A 634 -5.99 -3.93 27.03
C HIS A 634 -5.94 -2.41 27.11
N GLY A 635 -7.06 -1.71 26.92
CA GLY A 635 -7.04 -0.24 26.99
C GLY A 635 -8.25 0.40 26.28
N PRO A 636 -8.15 1.68 25.89
CA PRO A 636 -9.21 2.42 25.18
C PRO A 636 -9.40 1.98 23.71
N GLY A 637 -9.15 0.69 23.40
CA GLY A 637 -9.33 0.09 22.09
C GLY A 637 -8.02 -0.29 21.39
N ALA A 638 -8.01 -1.45 20.71
CA ALA A 638 -6.88 -1.93 19.91
C ALA A 638 -6.53 -0.96 18.77
N LEU A 639 -7.54 -0.35 18.15
CA LEU A 639 -7.34 0.66 17.11
C LEU A 639 -8.23 1.87 17.39
N VAL A 640 -7.61 3.04 17.52
CA VAL A 640 -8.27 4.30 17.81
C VAL A 640 -8.02 5.30 16.68
N ILE A 641 -9.09 5.80 16.07
CA ILE A 641 -9.02 6.77 14.97
C ILE A 641 -9.79 8.02 15.38
N GLN A 642 -9.10 9.16 15.50
CA GLN A 642 -9.69 10.45 15.88
C GLN A 642 -9.46 11.49 14.78
N ASN A 643 -10.46 12.29 14.42
CA ASN A 643 -10.33 13.47 13.56
C ASN A 643 -9.57 13.29 12.21
N GLY A 644 -9.32 12.08 11.73
CA GLY A 644 -8.52 11.89 10.51
C GLY A 644 -9.32 12.16 9.24
N SER A 645 -8.68 12.80 8.25
CA SER A 645 -9.29 13.03 6.93
C SER A 645 -9.47 11.75 6.10
N TYR A 646 -8.64 10.72 6.31
CA TYR A 646 -8.75 9.47 5.57
C TYR A 646 -8.03 8.31 6.27
N ASN A 647 -8.82 7.36 6.79
CA ASN A 647 -8.29 6.15 7.38
C ASN A 647 -8.89 4.94 6.69
N ARG A 648 -8.09 3.91 6.46
CA ARG A 648 -8.52 2.65 5.88
C ARG A 648 -8.06 1.49 6.73
N VAL A 649 -9.00 0.61 7.06
CA VAL A 649 -8.70 -0.68 7.68
C VAL A 649 -9.25 -1.75 6.75
N SER A 650 -8.43 -2.70 6.33
CA SER A 650 -8.81 -3.73 5.36
C SER A 650 -8.27 -5.09 5.79
N ASN A 651 -9.07 -6.15 5.61
CA ASN A 651 -8.66 -7.54 5.83
C ASN A 651 -7.93 -7.80 7.17
N SER A 652 -8.26 -7.03 8.19
CA SER A 652 -7.61 -7.09 9.50
C SER A 652 -8.52 -7.78 10.50
N LEU A 653 -7.91 -8.49 11.44
CA LEU A 653 -8.57 -9.41 12.33
C LEU A 653 -8.41 -8.96 13.78
N PHE A 654 -9.53 -8.89 14.49
CA PHE A 654 -9.58 -8.49 15.90
C PHE A 654 -10.07 -9.67 16.75
N TYR A 655 -9.21 -10.15 17.65
CA TYR A 655 -9.47 -11.24 18.59
C TYR A 655 -9.70 -10.70 20.01
N GLU A 656 -10.61 -11.38 20.72
CA GLU A 656 -10.95 -11.25 22.15
C GLU A 656 -11.68 -9.99 22.63
N ASN A 657 -12.43 -10.14 23.74
CA ASN A 657 -13.47 -9.22 24.25
C ASN A 657 -12.97 -7.83 24.71
N THR A 658 -11.65 -7.58 24.82
CA THR A 658 -11.11 -6.27 25.24
C THR A 658 -10.61 -5.41 24.10
N SER A 659 -10.40 -6.00 22.92
CA SER A 659 -9.96 -5.31 21.72
C SER A 659 -11.14 -4.51 21.14
N SER A 660 -11.26 -3.21 21.47
CA SER A 660 -12.23 -2.35 20.77
C SER A 660 -11.64 -1.67 19.54
N LEU A 661 -12.47 -1.48 18.52
CA LEU A 661 -12.19 -0.59 17.41
C LEU A 661 -13.00 0.68 17.64
N ASP A 662 -12.32 1.77 17.94
CA ASP A 662 -12.91 3.06 18.28
C ASP A 662 -12.65 4.03 17.12
N VAL A 663 -13.70 4.31 16.33
CA VAL A 663 -13.62 5.27 15.23
C VAL A 663 -14.46 6.50 15.55
N LEU A 664 -13.74 7.60 15.81
CA LEU A 664 -14.27 8.93 16.16
C LEU A 664 -14.10 9.92 14.98
N GLY A 665 -14.01 9.43 13.75
CA GLY A 665 -13.74 10.23 12.54
C GLY A 665 -14.19 9.55 11.25
N LYS A 666 -13.79 10.10 10.10
CA LYS A 666 -14.07 9.48 8.78
C LYS A 666 -13.10 8.31 8.54
N ALA A 667 -13.63 7.13 8.24
CA ALA A 667 -12.84 5.97 7.88
C ALA A 667 -13.59 5.06 6.90
N ASP A 668 -12.84 4.48 5.96
CA ASP A 668 -13.30 3.38 5.12
C ASP A 668 -12.91 2.06 5.81
N LEU A 669 -13.90 1.34 6.34
CA LEU A 669 -13.68 0.09 7.06
C LEU A 669 -14.12 -1.13 6.24
N ASN A 670 -13.19 -2.08 6.09
CA ASN A 670 -13.45 -3.45 5.68
C ASN A 670 -12.76 -4.40 6.67
N VAL A 671 -13.46 -4.73 7.77
CA VAL A 671 -12.90 -5.42 8.92
C VAL A 671 -13.67 -6.71 9.19
N VAL A 672 -12.96 -7.76 9.63
CA VAL A 672 -13.58 -8.96 10.18
C VAL A 672 -13.39 -8.92 11.70
N VAL A 673 -14.50 -8.82 12.44
CA VAL A 673 -14.49 -8.79 13.91
C VAL A 673 -14.99 -10.13 14.42
N ASN A 674 -14.10 -10.92 15.04
CA ASN A 674 -14.43 -12.29 15.45
C ASN A 674 -14.97 -12.36 16.90
N ALA A 675 -14.57 -11.46 17.81
CA ALA A 675 -15.05 -11.50 19.21
C ALA A 675 -14.77 -10.22 20.05
N GLY A 676 -14.99 -9.01 19.52
CA GLY A 676 -14.67 -7.74 20.21
C GLY A 676 -15.83 -6.74 20.26
N ASN A 677 -15.74 -5.76 21.17
CA ASN A 677 -16.66 -4.63 21.22
C ASN A 677 -16.33 -3.65 20.07
N PHE A 678 -17.26 -3.43 19.14
CA PHE A 678 -17.11 -2.39 18.12
C PHE A 678 -17.83 -1.13 18.58
N ARG A 679 -17.11 0.00 18.69
CA ARG A 679 -17.70 1.29 19.04
C ARG A 679 -17.49 2.29 17.92
N TRP A 680 -18.59 2.80 17.38
CA TRP A 680 -18.58 3.79 16.32
C TRP A 680 -19.33 5.05 16.76
N ASP A 681 -18.58 6.14 16.94
CA ASP A 681 -19.16 7.45 17.26
C ASP A 681 -18.91 8.48 16.12
N GLY A 682 -18.50 8.02 14.93
CA GLY A 682 -18.12 8.86 13.78
C GLY A 682 -19.27 9.21 12.81
N ASN A 683 -19.09 10.27 12.00
CA ASN A 683 -20.01 10.60 10.91
C ASN A 683 -19.98 9.53 9.81
N TRP A 684 -21.16 8.98 9.46
CA TRP A 684 -21.33 7.91 8.48
C TRP A 684 -20.97 8.38 7.06
N SER A 685 -19.85 7.92 6.49
CA SER A 685 -19.53 8.14 5.06
C SER A 685 -19.77 6.90 4.22
N THR A 686 -19.31 5.70 4.60
CA THR A 686 -19.68 4.41 3.99
C THR A 686 -19.15 3.23 4.84
N ILE A 687 -19.99 2.27 5.25
CA ILE A 687 -19.52 0.94 5.75
C ILE A 687 -19.86 -0.08 4.68
N ALA A 688 -18.86 -0.77 4.12
CA ALA A 688 -19.06 -1.76 3.08
C ALA A 688 -18.34 -3.07 3.42
N GLY A 689 -19.10 -4.17 3.55
CA GLY A 689 -18.55 -5.52 3.57
C GLY A 689 -18.06 -6.10 4.91
N THR A 690 -18.44 -5.54 6.05
CA THR A 690 -18.11 -6.13 7.36
C THR A 690 -18.92 -7.41 7.61
N SER A 691 -18.23 -8.51 7.93
CA SER A 691 -18.84 -9.74 8.45
C SER A 691 -18.62 -9.83 9.96
N PHE A 692 -19.71 -10.04 10.71
CA PHE A 692 -19.70 -10.16 12.16
C PHE A 692 -19.98 -11.62 12.52
N ALA A 693 -19.10 -12.25 13.31
CA ALA A 693 -19.17 -13.69 13.58
C ALA A 693 -19.62 -14.08 15.01
N SER A 694 -20.09 -13.15 15.87
CA SER A 694 -20.42 -13.52 17.27
C SER A 694 -21.68 -12.86 17.89
N GLN A 695 -22.22 -13.53 18.92
CA GLN A 695 -23.51 -13.32 19.60
C GLN A 695 -23.56 -12.24 20.71
N ASN A 696 -22.60 -11.30 20.79
CA ASN A 696 -22.54 -10.35 21.91
C ASN A 696 -23.25 -9.00 21.64
N ASP A 697 -23.70 -8.37 22.73
CA ASP A 697 -24.52 -7.15 22.78
C ASP A 697 -23.96 -6.00 21.92
N PHE A 698 -24.74 -5.60 20.92
CA PHE A 698 -24.44 -4.46 20.05
C PHE A 698 -25.04 -3.18 20.67
N VAL A 699 -24.19 -2.29 21.20
CA VAL A 699 -24.66 -0.99 21.73
C VAL A 699 -24.50 0.09 20.66
N LEU A 700 -25.55 0.29 19.85
CA LEU A 700 -25.69 1.50 19.03
C LEU A 700 -26.22 2.63 19.91
N ALA A 701 -25.40 3.62 20.23
CA ALA A 701 -25.87 4.85 20.88
C ALA A 701 -26.53 5.76 19.82
N PRO A 702 -27.80 6.15 19.97
CA PRO A 702 -28.48 6.97 18.97
C PRO A 702 -28.14 8.45 19.14
N LEU A 703 -27.48 9.05 18.14
CA LEU A 703 -27.42 10.51 18.00
C LEU A 703 -27.53 10.91 16.52
N GLY A 704 -28.71 11.38 16.13
CA GLY A 704 -28.92 12.22 14.93
C GLY A 704 -29.48 11.53 13.67
N GLU A 705 -30.48 12.17 13.06
CA GLU A 705 -31.19 11.78 11.84
C GLU A 705 -30.33 11.89 10.57
N TYR A 706 -29.55 10.88 10.18
CA TYR A 706 -29.06 10.76 8.79
C TYR A 706 -28.95 9.28 8.36
N GLY A 707 -29.74 8.91 7.34
CA GLY A 707 -29.81 7.54 6.81
C GLY A 707 -28.71 7.23 5.80
N GLY A 708 -28.07 6.07 5.97
CA GLY A 708 -27.12 5.46 5.03
C GLY A 708 -27.44 3.98 4.75
N PHE A 709 -27.08 3.52 3.56
CA PHE A 709 -27.32 2.16 3.05
C PHE A 709 -26.35 1.12 3.64
N TRP A 710 -26.85 -0.10 3.87
CA TRP A 710 -26.07 -1.27 4.28
C TRP A 710 -26.08 -2.31 3.15
N ARG A 711 -24.92 -2.92 2.87
CA ARG A 711 -24.82 -4.14 2.05
C ARG A 711 -23.91 -5.13 2.77
N THR A 712 -24.52 -6.10 3.42
CA THR A 712 -23.82 -7.31 3.87
C THR A 712 -23.90 -8.34 2.74
N ARG A 713 -22.78 -9.00 2.42
CA ARG A 713 -22.79 -10.23 1.61
C ARG A 713 -22.70 -11.40 2.60
N PRO A 714 -23.72 -12.26 2.71
CA PRO A 714 -23.53 -13.52 3.41
C PRO A 714 -22.67 -14.43 2.54
N LEU A 715 -21.62 -15.00 3.14
CA LEU A 715 -21.12 -16.28 2.67
C LEU A 715 -22.19 -17.32 3.04
N LEU A 716 -22.40 -18.28 2.14
CA LEU A 716 -23.48 -19.27 2.16
C LEU A 716 -23.75 -19.84 3.58
N GLU A 717 -25.04 -19.81 3.98
CA GLU A 717 -25.65 -20.45 5.16
C GLU A 717 -25.47 -19.79 6.55
N GLU A 718 -25.91 -18.54 6.75
CA GLU A 718 -26.14 -18.02 8.12
C GLU A 718 -27.42 -17.18 8.27
N SER A 719 -28.10 -17.35 9.40
CA SER A 719 -29.40 -16.78 9.76
C SER A 719 -29.33 -15.34 10.27
N ILE A 720 -30.26 -14.48 9.84
CA ILE A 720 -30.42 -13.08 10.31
C ILE A 720 -31.51 -13.04 11.38
N LEU A 721 -31.19 -12.52 12.58
CA LEU A 721 -32.15 -12.24 13.65
C LEU A 721 -32.59 -10.77 13.55
N ILE A 722 -33.87 -10.51 13.25
CA ILE A 722 -34.41 -9.15 13.20
C ILE A 722 -35.22 -8.90 14.48
N GLY A 723 -34.77 -7.96 15.32
CA GLY A 723 -35.52 -7.48 16.48
C GLY A 723 -36.77 -6.68 16.07
N SER A 724 -37.69 -6.47 17.01
CA SER A 724 -39.07 -5.96 16.82
C SER A 724 -39.20 -4.49 16.38
N ASN A 725 -38.31 -3.98 15.53
CA ASN A 725 -38.36 -2.63 14.99
C ASN A 725 -38.86 -2.66 13.53
N GLU A 726 -40.01 -2.05 13.30
CA GLU A 726 -40.77 -2.04 12.05
C GLU A 726 -39.95 -1.49 10.86
N ASP A 727 -39.03 -0.55 11.11
CA ASP A 727 -38.16 0.04 10.08
C ASP A 727 -37.01 -0.87 9.63
N ALA A 728 -36.58 -1.81 10.46
CA ALA A 728 -35.51 -2.75 10.15
C ALA A 728 -35.99 -3.91 9.26
N ALA A 729 -37.23 -4.37 9.46
CA ALA A 729 -37.85 -5.41 8.66
C ALA A 729 -38.15 -4.93 7.23
N ARG A 730 -38.57 -3.67 7.07
CA ARG A 730 -38.98 -3.09 5.78
C ARG A 730 -37.86 -3.02 4.72
N ARG A 731 -36.58 -3.07 5.11
CA ARG A 731 -35.43 -2.82 4.21
C ARG A 731 -34.62 -4.05 3.84
N VAL A 732 -34.92 -5.21 4.43
CA VAL A 732 -34.25 -6.50 4.13
C VAL A 732 -34.80 -7.14 2.84
N PHE A 733 -36.02 -6.80 2.43
CA PHE A 733 -36.73 -7.46 1.33
C PHE A 733 -36.51 -6.87 -0.07
N ASP A 734 -35.83 -5.72 -0.22
CA ASP A 734 -35.58 -5.07 -1.51
C ASP A 734 -34.46 -5.71 -2.36
N ALA A 735 -33.87 -6.82 -1.91
CA ALA A 735 -32.86 -7.56 -2.68
C ALA A 735 -33.45 -8.89 -3.19
N HIS A 736 -33.23 -9.18 -4.48
CA HIS A 736 -33.72 -10.41 -5.12
C HIS A 736 -33.05 -11.64 -4.49
N TYR A 737 -33.84 -12.42 -3.75
CA TYR A 737 -33.40 -13.67 -3.10
C TYR A 737 -34.35 -14.81 -3.45
N ASP A 738 -33.80 -15.97 -3.81
CA ASP A 738 -34.58 -17.19 -4.09
C ASP A 738 -35.05 -17.90 -2.79
N HIS A 739 -34.51 -17.52 -1.63
CA HIS A 739 -34.81 -18.13 -0.33
C HIS A 739 -34.76 -17.12 0.83
N VAL A 740 -35.82 -17.07 1.64
CA VAL A 740 -35.88 -16.33 2.91
C VAL A 740 -36.43 -17.24 4.01
N THR A 741 -35.76 -17.27 5.17
CA THR A 741 -36.25 -17.96 6.38
C THR A 741 -36.43 -16.96 7.50
N LEU A 742 -37.64 -16.89 8.06
CA LEU A 742 -38.00 -15.99 9.18
C LEU A 742 -38.18 -16.79 10.47
N ALA A 743 -37.56 -16.33 11.56
CA ALA A 743 -37.81 -16.82 12.90
C ALA A 743 -38.69 -15.82 13.66
N VAL A 744 -39.84 -16.26 14.18
CA VAL A 744 -40.78 -15.41 14.92
C VAL A 744 -40.84 -15.89 16.38
N LEU A 745 -40.60 -14.99 17.33
CA LEU A 745 -40.78 -15.25 18.76
C LEU A 745 -42.14 -14.67 19.20
N PRO A 746 -43.07 -15.48 19.74
CA PRO A 746 -44.36 -14.97 20.17
C PRO A 746 -44.23 -14.23 21.51
N THR A 747 -44.44 -12.91 21.50
CA THR A 747 -44.73 -12.15 22.73
C THR A 747 -46.26 -12.05 22.90
N PRO A 748 -46.84 -12.48 24.04
CA PRO A 748 -48.28 -12.40 24.24
C PRO A 748 -48.80 -10.96 24.15
N GLY A 749 -49.67 -10.68 23.17
CA GLY A 749 -50.36 -9.40 23.02
C GLY A 749 -49.83 -8.42 21.96
N ALA A 750 -48.78 -8.78 21.21
CA ALA A 750 -48.31 -7.96 20.08
C ALA A 750 -49.09 -8.30 18.79
N VAL A 751 -49.57 -7.27 18.08
CA VAL A 751 -50.02 -7.38 16.68
C VAL A 751 -48.86 -6.91 15.82
N ALA A 752 -48.33 -7.78 14.96
CA ALA A 752 -47.30 -7.42 14.00
C ALA A 752 -47.93 -7.43 12.60
N THR A 753 -48.03 -6.27 12.00
CA THR A 753 -48.41 -6.11 10.58
C THR A 753 -47.12 -6.02 9.78
N PHE A 754 -46.90 -6.93 8.83
CA PHE A 754 -45.76 -6.85 7.92
C PHE A 754 -46.22 -6.11 6.66
N ALA A 755 -45.48 -5.08 6.25
CA ALA A 755 -45.90 -4.17 5.18
C ALA A 755 -45.77 -4.79 3.77
N ASP A 756 -46.56 -4.24 2.83
CA ASP A 756 -46.64 -4.56 1.40
C ASP A 756 -45.28 -4.85 0.75
N TYR A 757 -45.16 -6.01 0.09
CA TYR A 757 -44.05 -6.34 -0.81
C TYR A 757 -44.50 -6.18 -2.26
N GLU A 758 -44.16 -5.09 -2.96
CA GLU A 758 -44.40 -5.00 -4.41
C GLU A 758 -43.25 -5.65 -5.19
N SER A 759 -43.47 -6.87 -5.68
CA SER A 759 -42.65 -7.44 -6.76
C SER A 759 -43.21 -7.03 -8.13
N THR A 760 -42.39 -7.08 -9.18
CA THR A 760 -42.85 -6.83 -10.56
C THR A 760 -43.95 -7.81 -11.04
N ASP A 761 -44.21 -8.89 -10.29
CA ASP A 761 -45.24 -9.90 -10.57
C ASP A 761 -46.41 -9.92 -9.55
N GLY A 762 -46.52 -8.89 -8.70
CA GLY A 762 -47.63 -8.70 -7.75
C GLY A 762 -47.22 -8.76 -6.28
N ALA A 763 -48.08 -8.24 -5.40
CA ALA A 763 -47.78 -8.11 -3.97
C ALA A 763 -48.18 -9.35 -3.14
N ILE A 764 -47.36 -9.66 -2.12
CA ILE A 764 -47.68 -10.67 -1.10
C ILE A 764 -47.98 -9.96 0.21
N ASP A 765 -49.20 -10.10 0.71
CA ASP A 765 -49.61 -9.61 2.02
C ASP A 765 -49.69 -10.77 3.02
N LEU A 766 -48.95 -10.63 4.12
CA LEU A 766 -48.95 -11.56 5.24
C LEU A 766 -49.50 -10.85 6.49
N THR A 767 -50.73 -11.18 6.86
CA THR A 767 -51.33 -10.66 8.10
C THR A 767 -51.40 -11.78 9.14
N LEU A 768 -50.72 -11.58 10.26
CA LEU A 768 -50.85 -12.43 11.44
C LEU A 768 -52.02 -11.92 12.29
N VAL A 769 -53.13 -12.65 12.28
CA VAL A 769 -54.32 -12.28 13.03
C VAL A 769 -54.30 -13.00 14.38
N ASN A 770 -54.20 -12.23 15.45
CA ASN A 770 -54.27 -12.76 16.81
C ASN A 770 -55.73 -13.11 17.15
N VAL A 771 -56.01 -14.40 17.38
CA VAL A 771 -57.27 -14.85 17.98
C VAL A 771 -56.99 -15.23 19.42
N ALA A 772 -57.62 -14.52 20.36
CA ALA A 772 -57.40 -14.63 21.81
C ALA A 772 -57.74 -16.01 22.46
N SER A 773 -57.91 -17.08 21.66
CA SER A 773 -58.31 -18.42 22.07
C SER A 773 -57.24 -19.51 21.84
N GLY A 774 -55.97 -19.15 21.61
CA GLY A 774 -54.89 -20.13 21.50
C GLY A 774 -54.76 -20.80 20.13
N GLN A 775 -55.26 -20.17 19.07
CA GLN A 775 -54.99 -20.53 17.68
C GLN A 775 -54.44 -19.31 16.96
N ALA A 776 -53.34 -19.48 16.22
CA ALA A 776 -52.83 -18.45 15.32
C ALA A 776 -53.40 -18.70 13.93
N GLU A 777 -54.01 -17.66 13.35
CA GLU A 777 -54.42 -17.66 11.95
C GLU A 777 -53.46 -16.75 11.17
N VAL A 778 -52.91 -17.29 10.10
CA VAL A 778 -52.12 -16.51 9.14
C VAL A 778 -52.97 -16.36 7.89
N GLU A 779 -53.30 -15.12 7.55
CA GLU A 779 -53.93 -14.79 6.28
C GLU A 779 -52.84 -14.42 5.28
N VAL A 780 -52.78 -15.16 4.19
CA VAL A 780 -51.82 -14.94 3.10
C VAL A 780 -52.60 -14.58 1.85
N THR A 781 -52.29 -13.41 1.27
CA THR A 781 -52.70 -13.05 -0.08
C THR A 781 -51.46 -13.04 -0.95
N ALA A 782 -51.39 -13.91 -1.96
CA ALA A 782 -50.18 -14.07 -2.78
C ALA A 782 -50.52 -14.31 -4.28
N PRO A 783 -49.60 -13.97 -5.21
CA PRO A 783 -49.72 -14.36 -6.62
C PRO A 783 -49.67 -15.90 -6.80
N PRO A 784 -50.08 -16.44 -7.96
CA PRO A 784 -49.97 -17.87 -8.25
C PRO A 784 -48.52 -18.41 -8.12
N ALA A 785 -48.40 -19.66 -7.63
CA ALA A 785 -47.16 -20.47 -7.59
C ALA A 785 -46.14 -20.22 -6.46
N ILE A 786 -46.60 -20.09 -5.21
CA ILE A 786 -45.74 -20.09 -4.02
C ILE A 786 -46.02 -21.32 -3.16
N LEU A 787 -44.97 -21.97 -2.67
CA LEU A 787 -45.04 -23.07 -1.71
C LEU A 787 -44.75 -22.54 -0.29
N LEU A 788 -45.70 -22.71 0.61
CA LEU A 788 -45.54 -22.38 2.03
C LEU A 788 -45.37 -23.67 2.85
N GLN A 789 -44.32 -23.73 3.67
CA GLN A 789 -44.07 -24.84 4.58
C GLN A 789 -43.71 -24.34 5.98
N PHE A 790 -44.39 -24.89 6.99
CA PHE A 790 -44.12 -24.60 8.40
C PHE A 790 -43.33 -25.75 9.04
N TYR A 791 -42.29 -25.40 9.78
CA TYR A 791 -41.43 -26.34 10.49
C TYR A 791 -41.37 -26.03 11.98
N GLY A 792 -41.33 -27.09 12.79
CA GLY A 792 -41.19 -27.01 14.25
C GLY A 792 -39.95 -27.76 14.71
N GLY A 793 -39.17 -27.14 15.59
CA GLY A 793 -37.93 -27.69 16.15
C GLY A 793 -37.24 -26.69 17.07
N GLU A 794 -36.42 -27.16 18.01
CA GLU A 794 -35.63 -26.28 18.89
C GLU A 794 -34.43 -25.65 18.16
N ASP A 795 -33.99 -26.31 17.08
CA ASP A 795 -32.91 -25.88 16.17
C ASP A 795 -33.15 -26.36 14.72
N LEU A 796 -32.30 -25.91 13.78
CA LEU A 796 -32.42 -26.25 12.35
C LEU A 796 -32.25 -27.76 12.06
N SER A 797 -31.55 -28.49 12.93
CA SER A 797 -31.28 -29.92 12.75
C SER A 797 -32.46 -30.81 13.18
N SER A 798 -33.41 -30.24 13.93
CA SER A 798 -34.56 -30.93 14.50
C SER A 798 -35.90 -30.56 13.85
N LEU A 799 -35.88 -29.85 12.72
CA LEU A 799 -37.09 -29.40 12.03
C LEU A 799 -37.93 -30.58 11.49
N VAL A 800 -39.17 -30.67 11.97
CA VAL A 800 -40.19 -31.57 11.43
C VAL A 800 -41.27 -30.71 10.75
N PRO A 801 -41.71 -31.04 9.52
CA PRO A 801 -42.83 -30.34 8.89
C PRO A 801 -44.09 -30.47 9.75
N ILE A 802 -44.71 -29.35 10.09
CA ILE A 802 -45.90 -29.34 10.96
C ILE A 802 -47.17 -29.58 10.15
N ASP A 803 -47.15 -29.30 8.85
CA ASP A 803 -48.29 -29.52 7.96
C ASP A 803 -47.88 -29.82 6.51
N SER A 804 -48.79 -30.40 5.73
CA SER A 804 -48.57 -30.69 4.30
C SER A 804 -48.63 -29.41 3.45
N ALA A 805 -47.69 -29.28 2.52
CA ALA A 805 -47.47 -28.07 1.74
C ALA A 805 -48.69 -27.67 0.89
N PHE A 806 -49.02 -26.38 0.88
CA PHE A 806 -50.06 -25.80 0.02
C PHE A 806 -49.45 -25.31 -1.30
N SER A 807 -50.01 -25.75 -2.43
CA SER A 807 -49.73 -25.18 -3.76
C SER A 807 -51.01 -24.63 -4.36
N THR A 808 -51.03 -23.34 -4.73
CA THR A 808 -52.17 -22.73 -5.44
C THR A 808 -51.91 -22.78 -6.96
N ASN A 809 -52.78 -23.46 -7.70
CA ASN A 809 -52.77 -23.47 -9.19
C ASN A 809 -53.81 -22.50 -9.79
N SER A 810 -54.36 -21.58 -8.98
CA SER A 810 -55.38 -20.60 -9.41
C SER A 810 -54.69 -19.33 -9.94
N MET A 811 -55.11 -18.81 -11.10
CA MET A 811 -54.54 -17.59 -11.72
C MET A 811 -55.05 -16.26 -11.12
N ALA A 812 -55.85 -16.29 -10.05
CA ALA A 812 -56.31 -15.09 -9.35
C ALA A 812 -55.79 -15.09 -7.90
N PRO A 813 -55.41 -13.93 -7.34
CA PRO A 813 -55.04 -13.83 -5.92
C PRO A 813 -56.28 -14.17 -5.07
N GLU A 814 -56.18 -15.25 -4.29
CA GLU A 814 -57.18 -15.68 -3.32
C GLU A 814 -56.58 -15.57 -1.91
N ALA A 815 -57.35 -15.06 -0.96
CA ALA A 815 -56.96 -15.03 0.44
C ALA A 815 -57.09 -16.46 1.02
N HIS A 816 -56.01 -16.97 1.60
CA HIS A 816 -55.99 -18.26 2.26
C HIS A 816 -55.72 -18.10 3.75
N THR A 817 -56.58 -18.69 4.58
CA THR A 817 -56.40 -18.75 6.04
C THR A 817 -55.84 -20.12 6.41
N VAL A 818 -54.66 -20.15 7.04
CA VAL A 818 -54.07 -21.37 7.60
C VAL A 818 -54.23 -21.37 9.11
N THR A 819 -54.96 -22.35 9.63
CA THR A 819 -55.15 -22.55 11.08
C THR A 819 -54.04 -23.45 11.61
N LEU A 820 -53.16 -22.90 12.47
CA LEU A 820 -52.09 -23.68 13.10
C LEU A 820 -52.60 -24.48 14.32
N PRO A 821 -51.97 -25.63 14.65
CA PRO A 821 -52.38 -26.45 15.80
C PRO A 821 -52.28 -25.69 17.13
N ALA A 822 -53.19 -25.99 18.06
CA ALA A 822 -53.40 -25.23 19.30
C ALA A 822 -52.27 -25.32 20.35
N VAL A 823 -51.33 -26.25 20.19
CA VAL A 823 -50.14 -26.35 21.04
C VAL A 823 -48.95 -26.16 20.15
N LEU A 824 -48.31 -25.02 20.34
CA LEU A 824 -47.19 -24.64 19.54
C LEU A 824 -45.86 -24.81 20.35
N PRO A 825 -44.81 -25.56 19.93
CA PRO A 825 -43.42 -25.38 20.39
C PRO A 825 -42.98 -23.92 20.56
N GLU A 826 -41.97 -23.66 21.40
CA GLU A 826 -41.51 -22.29 21.70
C GLU A 826 -40.97 -21.53 20.46
N LYS A 827 -40.64 -22.23 19.36
CA LYS A 827 -40.08 -21.66 18.14
C LYS A 827 -40.64 -22.31 16.87
N TYR A 828 -40.80 -21.49 15.83
CA TYR A 828 -41.22 -21.91 14.49
C TYR A 828 -40.45 -21.23 13.39
N PHE A 829 -40.42 -21.93 12.26
CA PHE A 829 -39.86 -21.43 11.03
C PHE A 829 -40.89 -21.54 9.92
N LEU A 830 -41.11 -20.42 9.22
CA LEU A 830 -41.87 -20.38 7.98
C LEU A 830 -40.87 -20.34 6.83
N GLN A 831 -40.96 -21.32 5.94
CA GLN A 831 -40.25 -21.32 4.68
C GLN A 831 -41.21 -20.96 3.55
N ILE A 832 -40.85 -19.92 2.80
CA ILE A 832 -41.53 -19.50 1.58
C ILE A 832 -40.62 -19.85 0.40
N ARG A 833 -41.12 -20.63 -0.57
CA ARG A 833 -40.41 -20.90 -1.82
C ARG A 833 -41.22 -20.42 -3.00
N SER A 834 -40.58 -19.64 -3.88
CA SER A 834 -41.02 -19.52 -5.26
C SER A 834 -40.95 -20.89 -5.92
N VAL A 835 -41.97 -21.28 -6.69
CA VAL A 835 -41.95 -22.53 -7.47
C VAL A 835 -41.39 -22.29 -8.88
N LEU A 836 -40.98 -21.05 -9.21
CA LEU A 836 -40.26 -20.69 -10.44
C LEU A 836 -38.75 -20.70 -10.25
#